data_AF-A0A1Q3P8Q2-F1
#
_entry.id   AF-A0A1Q3P8Q2-F1
#
_cell.length_a   1.000
_cell.length_b   1.000
_cell.length_c   1.000
_cell.angle_alpha   90.00
_cell.angle_beta   90.00
_cell.angle_gamma   90.00
#
_symmetry.space_group_name_H-M   'P 1'
#
loop_
_entity.id
_entity.type
_entity.pdbx_description
1 polymer ?
#
loop_
_entity_poly.entity_id
_entity_poly.type
_entity_poly.pdbx_seq_one_letter_code
_entity_poly.pdbx_strand_id
1 'polypeptide(L)'
;MSKSNFSSFAKDKQDLIDSINNYTKKNFELSEPNWNIEIAEKISTLQNMLENENIDYTRFIENLEVLHDLKQHIKQTLDSDRNMLIRDARFAIPYDSKTGDISSYIENFANHTEAAKEILRIENRLTPDLEKELDSEFKNFARQMLLNQEGKKLSELDLREISDSKLLILTDKLAEYGVENIHPKMAAARDFQNFNHRQYNFATITKVEGNLYVEAETGLRQMTDEQKKLYENRKNETWYKANPPFTQSLIDLYTDKLTSGQFVLPTQLRGLVGVRNAAETMVANIDAAGSMKILTTSKHTGGVATNLKDKKAQEQITPSNIRQVKEWVGTNKKLHINSLNSPNNVFNKFDRMLVAQTKKETKEMGIAYTNTAFNVMRKIPNASFVSGIDQVFDNFSQKLSEKFGSNPDNQEHLDTINNHLQAKLSFFQILLSVIAAPFFMGDKVRNYFHGKNTEKALAASTKLGANPDELKAIQDMIIAGKRSHNLRGSFLNAALSSRNHSLDTSTALSTALHSCNQVGLTDYDSIKFCASGKDRTGLALHNDAARSIQQNLKSKGKSNIHVDEIDTQLLKGGHQAHKPGSALFGGGTISAFGTKAENYAGMPKKRANALNPIVQISSKNNSVKYKADSKAHGQRIQKISNKYGVDIASTSTSVPNAANKPQGMSKKH
;
A
#
# COMPACT_ATOMS: atom_id res chain seq x y z
N MET A 1 -27.50 -12.30 2.65
CA MET A 1 -26.67 -11.07 2.71
C MET A 1 -27.06 -10.31 3.97
N SER A 2 -26.16 -10.18 4.94
CA SER A 2 -26.44 -9.36 6.12
C SER A 2 -26.21 -7.89 5.78
N LYS A 3 -27.22 -7.02 6.03
CA LYS A 3 -27.09 -5.57 5.88
C LYS A 3 -26.00 -4.95 6.78
N SER A 4 -25.47 -5.73 7.74
CA SER A 4 -24.55 -5.29 8.80
C SER A 4 -23.14 -4.94 8.32
N ASN A 5 -22.61 -5.60 7.28
CA ASN A 5 -21.20 -5.42 6.90
C ASN A 5 -20.95 -4.10 6.15
N PHE A 6 -21.93 -3.63 5.37
CA PHE A 6 -21.82 -2.36 4.63
C PHE A 6 -22.07 -1.16 5.55
N SER A 7 -22.92 -1.32 6.57
CA SER A 7 -23.22 -0.25 7.53
C SER A 7 -22.01 0.14 8.37
N SER A 8 -21.11 -0.80 8.70
CA SER A 8 -19.92 -0.47 9.49
C SER A 8 -18.91 0.36 8.70
N PHE A 9 -18.62 0.01 7.44
CA PHE A 9 -17.69 0.78 6.60
C PHE A 9 -18.20 2.19 6.29
N ALA A 10 -19.49 2.33 5.96
CA ALA A 10 -20.08 3.65 5.71
C ALA A 10 -20.01 4.54 6.96
N LYS A 11 -20.25 3.97 8.14
CA LYS A 11 -20.08 4.65 9.43
C LYS A 11 -18.63 5.06 9.67
N ASP A 12 -17.67 4.15 9.51
CA ASP A 12 -16.24 4.44 9.69
C ASP A 12 -15.76 5.58 8.78
N LYS A 13 -16.23 5.61 7.53
CA LYS A 13 -15.93 6.69 6.59
C LYS A 13 -16.52 8.03 7.05
N GLN A 14 -17.77 8.02 7.52
CA GLN A 14 -18.41 9.24 8.02
C GLN A 14 -17.73 9.73 9.31
N ASP A 15 -17.41 8.83 10.24
CA ASP A 15 -16.71 9.14 11.48
C ASP A 15 -15.33 9.76 11.18
N LEU A 16 -14.62 9.29 10.15
CA LEU A 16 -13.36 9.89 9.69
C LEU A 16 -13.56 11.31 9.15
N ILE A 17 -14.57 11.52 8.30
CA ILE A 17 -14.93 12.85 7.77
C ILE A 17 -15.25 13.82 8.92
N ASP A 18 -16.06 13.38 9.89
CA ASP A 18 -16.45 14.18 11.05
C ASP A 18 -15.24 14.51 11.94
N SER A 19 -14.32 13.58 12.10
CA SER A 19 -13.08 13.79 12.87
C SER A 19 -12.17 14.80 12.19
N ILE A 20 -12.02 14.72 10.86
CA ILE A 20 -11.26 15.70 10.08
C ILE A 20 -11.92 17.09 10.20
N ASN A 21 -13.23 17.20 10.01
CA ASN A 21 -13.96 18.46 10.11
C ASN A 21 -13.86 19.09 11.50
N ASN A 22 -13.97 18.29 12.56
CA ASN A 22 -13.82 18.76 13.93
C ASN A 22 -12.39 19.24 14.20
N TYR A 23 -11.39 18.50 13.72
CA TYR A 23 -9.99 18.87 13.85
C TYR A 23 -9.68 20.18 13.12
N THR A 24 -10.12 20.31 11.87
CA THR A 24 -9.80 21.46 11.01
C THR A 24 -10.52 22.72 11.46
N LYS A 25 -11.76 22.63 11.97
CA LYS A 25 -12.45 23.77 12.59
C LYS A 25 -11.72 24.31 13.82
N LYS A 26 -11.18 23.42 14.66
CA LYS A 26 -10.44 23.81 15.88
C LYS A 26 -9.04 24.33 15.59
N ASN A 27 -8.41 23.83 14.53
CA ASN A 27 -6.99 24.06 14.24
C ASN A 27 -6.75 24.74 12.90
N PHE A 28 -7.73 25.49 12.37
CA PHE A 28 -7.60 26.10 11.03
C PHE A 28 -6.39 27.04 10.96
N GLU A 29 -6.25 27.91 11.95
CA GLU A 29 -5.11 28.81 12.17
C GLU A 29 -4.16 28.20 13.21
N LEU A 30 -3.36 27.22 12.78
CA LEU A 30 -2.35 26.60 13.66
C LEU A 30 -1.03 27.36 13.55
N SER A 31 -0.45 27.75 14.67
CA SER A 31 0.94 28.22 14.74
C SER A 31 1.91 27.05 14.64
N GLU A 32 3.09 27.29 14.09
CA GLU A 32 4.13 26.26 14.04
C GLU A 32 4.55 25.87 15.48
N PRO A 33 4.50 24.57 15.84
CA PRO A 33 4.99 24.09 17.13
C PRO A 33 6.50 24.27 17.28
N ASN A 34 6.99 24.30 18.52
CA ASN A 34 8.42 24.15 18.77
C ASN A 34 8.80 22.66 18.67
N TRP A 35 9.15 22.23 17.45
CA TRP A 35 9.46 20.83 17.14
C TRP A 35 10.57 20.24 18.01
N ASN A 36 11.58 21.04 18.39
CA ASN A 36 12.68 20.55 19.23
C ASN A 36 12.19 20.16 20.63
N ILE A 37 11.25 20.91 21.20
CA ILE A 37 10.65 20.60 22.51
C ILE A 37 9.80 19.33 22.40
N GLU A 38 8.89 19.28 21.42
CA GLU A 38 8.01 18.12 21.20
C GLU A 38 8.80 16.82 20.97
N ILE A 39 9.89 16.89 20.18
CA ILE A 39 10.79 15.76 19.94
C ILE A 39 11.50 15.34 21.24
N ALA A 40 12.05 16.29 21.99
CA ALA A 40 12.76 16.00 23.25
C ALA A 40 11.83 15.37 24.30
N GLU A 41 10.62 15.91 24.46
CA GLU A 41 9.59 15.36 25.34
C GLU A 41 9.19 13.94 24.92
N LYS A 42 9.07 13.69 23.61
CA LYS A 42 8.76 12.35 23.09
C LYS A 42 9.89 11.36 23.32
N ILE A 43 11.15 11.77 23.14
CA ILE A 43 12.33 10.94 23.45
C ILE A 43 12.37 10.62 24.95
N SER A 44 12.16 11.62 25.82
CA SER A 44 12.11 11.41 27.27
C SER A 44 11.00 10.44 27.67
N THR A 45 9.82 10.57 27.05
CA THR A 45 8.71 9.63 27.26
C THR A 45 9.13 8.20 26.91
N LEU A 46 9.76 8.00 25.76
CA LEU A 46 10.24 6.68 25.32
C LEU A 46 11.32 6.14 26.27
N GLN A 47 12.27 6.96 26.70
CA GLN A 47 13.29 6.56 27.68
C GLN A 47 12.65 6.09 28.99
N ASN A 48 11.69 6.83 29.53
CA ASN A 48 10.97 6.44 30.75
C ASN A 48 10.22 5.10 30.58
N MET A 49 9.67 4.82 29.40
CA MET A 49 9.02 3.54 29.12
C MET A 49 10.01 2.36 29.15
N LEU A 50 11.27 2.58 28.78
CA LEU A 50 12.32 1.55 28.82
C LEU A 50 12.77 1.22 30.25
N GLU A 51 12.54 2.12 31.22
CA GLU A 51 12.84 1.90 32.63
C GLU A 51 11.81 1.03 33.37
N ASN A 52 10.63 0.82 32.79
CA ASN A 52 9.63 -0.08 33.37
C ASN A 52 10.14 -1.53 33.39
N GLU A 53 9.78 -2.31 34.41
CA GLU A 53 10.15 -3.72 34.51
C GLU A 53 9.63 -4.51 33.30
N ASN A 54 8.34 -4.36 32.99
CA ASN A 54 7.71 -4.95 31.81
C ASN A 54 7.47 -3.87 30.77
N ILE A 55 7.90 -4.11 29.54
CA ILE A 55 7.69 -3.17 28.45
C ILE A 55 6.37 -3.45 27.74
N ASP A 56 5.55 -2.41 27.57
CA ASP A 56 4.38 -2.44 26.70
C ASP A 56 4.82 -2.12 25.27
N TYR A 57 5.11 -3.16 24.49
CA TYR A 57 5.55 -3.01 23.10
C TYR A 57 4.53 -2.28 22.22
N THR A 58 3.24 -2.47 22.46
CA THR A 58 2.19 -1.80 21.69
C THR A 58 2.29 -0.30 21.91
N ARG A 59 2.22 0.15 23.16
CA ARG A 59 2.32 1.58 23.46
C ARG A 59 3.68 2.17 23.07
N PHE A 60 4.76 1.37 23.15
CA PHE A 60 6.10 1.82 22.77
C PHE A 60 6.21 2.07 21.27
N ILE A 61 5.72 1.14 20.44
CA ILE A 61 5.67 1.30 18.97
C ILE A 61 4.79 2.49 18.59
N GLU A 62 3.63 2.67 19.23
CA GLU A 62 2.78 3.85 18.98
C GLU A 62 3.51 5.18 19.24
N ASN A 63 4.33 5.25 20.29
CA ASN A 63 5.13 6.45 20.58
C ASN A 63 6.33 6.63 19.65
N LEU A 64 6.88 5.54 19.10
CA LEU A 64 7.91 5.62 18.06
C LEU A 64 7.33 6.16 16.75
N GLU A 65 6.11 5.78 16.38
CA GLU A 65 5.45 6.35 15.19
C GLU A 65 5.16 7.85 15.36
N VAL A 66 4.79 8.29 16.57
CA VAL A 66 4.66 9.72 16.87
C VAL A 66 6.02 10.41 16.74
N LEU A 67 7.11 9.82 17.25
CA LEU A 67 8.45 10.38 17.11
C LEU A 67 8.89 10.46 15.63
N HIS A 68 8.57 9.46 14.82
CA HIS A 68 8.83 9.45 13.38
C HIS A 68 8.20 10.65 12.70
N ASP A 69 6.92 10.93 12.99
CA ASP A 69 6.18 12.04 12.42
C ASP A 69 6.67 13.40 12.94
N LEU A 70 6.96 13.53 14.24
CA LEU A 70 7.47 14.77 14.83
C LEU A 70 8.80 15.20 14.17
N LYS A 71 9.69 14.25 13.86
CA LYS A 71 10.94 14.52 13.14
C LYS A 71 10.74 15.06 11.72
N GLN A 72 9.58 14.83 11.14
CA GLN A 72 9.18 15.37 9.83
C GLN A 72 8.29 16.61 9.97
N HIS A 73 8.14 17.16 11.17
CA HIS A 73 7.25 18.29 11.47
C HIS A 73 5.78 17.94 11.17
N ILE A 74 5.39 16.71 11.51
CA ILE A 74 4.02 16.21 11.39
C ILE A 74 3.48 16.01 12.80
N LYS A 75 2.34 16.64 13.11
CA LYS A 75 1.66 16.45 14.40
C LYS A 75 0.60 15.36 14.29
N GLN A 76 0.63 14.38 15.18
CA GLN A 76 -0.42 13.37 15.28
C GLN A 76 -1.48 13.79 16.30
N THR A 77 -2.74 13.49 16.02
CA THR A 77 -3.86 13.65 16.95
C THR A 77 -4.79 12.45 16.84
N LEU A 78 -5.05 11.80 17.98
CA LEU A 78 -5.93 10.64 18.08
C LEU A 78 -7.33 11.08 18.48
N ASP A 79 -8.34 10.68 17.71
CA ASP A 79 -9.73 10.65 18.12
C ASP A 79 -10.03 9.23 18.60
N SER A 80 -9.85 9.01 19.91
CA SER A 80 -9.95 7.68 20.52
C SER A 80 -11.37 7.13 20.50
N ASP A 81 -12.37 8.01 20.57
CA ASP A 81 -13.80 7.68 20.58
C ASP A 81 -14.24 7.10 19.24
N ARG A 82 -13.72 7.67 18.15
CA ARG A 82 -14.04 7.22 16.79
C ARG A 82 -12.98 6.30 16.19
N ASN A 83 -11.88 6.03 16.89
CA ASN A 83 -10.78 5.23 16.38
C ASN A 83 -10.15 5.82 15.10
N MET A 84 -9.87 7.13 15.12
CA MET A 84 -9.29 7.87 14.00
C MET A 84 -7.94 8.51 14.37
N LEU A 85 -7.03 8.55 13.40
CA LEU A 85 -5.73 9.23 13.52
C LEU A 85 -5.64 10.37 12.50
N ILE A 86 -5.42 11.60 12.98
CA ILE A 86 -5.16 12.76 12.12
C ILE A 86 -3.68 13.09 12.17
N ARG A 87 -3.03 13.11 10.99
CA ARG A 87 -1.65 13.54 10.78
C ARG A 87 -1.67 14.93 10.14
N ASP A 88 -1.20 15.94 10.84
CA ASP A 88 -1.15 17.31 10.34
C ASP A 88 0.23 17.64 9.82
N ALA A 89 0.36 17.66 8.49
CA ALA A 89 1.59 17.86 7.75
C ALA A 89 1.67 19.25 7.10
N ARG A 90 0.95 20.25 7.64
CA ARG A 90 1.00 21.63 7.11
C ARG A 90 2.38 22.27 7.20
N PHE A 91 3.18 21.87 8.19
CA PHE A 91 4.55 22.33 8.43
C PHE A 91 5.61 21.28 8.05
N ALA A 92 5.19 20.20 7.39
CA ALA A 92 6.07 19.07 7.17
C ALA A 92 7.29 19.44 6.34
N ILE A 93 8.44 18.86 6.72
CA ILE A 93 9.70 19.02 6.01
C ILE A 93 10.02 17.77 5.19
N PRO A 94 10.79 17.86 4.09
CA PRO A 94 11.20 16.69 3.34
C PRO A 94 11.98 15.71 4.22
N TYR A 95 11.69 14.41 4.07
CA TYR A 95 12.47 13.35 4.72
C TYR A 95 13.94 13.42 4.31
N ASP A 96 14.86 13.52 5.28
CA ASP A 96 16.30 13.47 5.02
C ASP A 96 16.75 12.03 4.84
N SER A 97 16.81 11.58 3.59
CA SER A 97 17.28 10.24 3.26
C SER A 97 18.74 9.93 3.62
N LYS A 98 19.56 10.93 3.95
CA LYS A 98 20.97 10.71 4.31
C LYS A 98 21.12 10.25 5.75
N THR A 99 20.19 10.65 6.62
CA THR A 99 20.11 10.21 8.01
C THR A 99 19.04 9.14 8.10
N GLY A 100 19.41 7.94 8.58
CA GLY A 100 18.40 6.89 8.68
C GLY A 100 17.44 7.21 9.83
N ASP A 101 16.16 6.87 9.66
CA ASP A 101 15.20 7.04 10.73
C ASP A 101 15.38 5.94 11.79
N ILE A 102 16.03 6.33 12.88
CA ILE A 102 16.29 5.47 14.03
C ILE A 102 14.99 4.89 14.62
N SER A 103 13.88 5.63 14.60
CA SER A 103 12.61 5.13 15.18
C SER A 103 12.10 3.89 14.44
N SER A 104 12.10 3.90 13.10
CA SER A 104 11.79 2.71 12.28
C SER A 104 12.66 1.49 12.59
N TYR A 105 13.95 1.67 12.93
CA TYR A 105 14.82 0.53 13.28
C TYR A 105 14.52 -0.04 14.66
N ILE A 106 14.16 0.82 15.62
CA ILE A 106 13.72 0.38 16.96
C ILE A 106 12.39 -0.37 16.83
N GLU A 107 11.41 0.16 16.08
CA GLU A 107 10.13 -0.51 15.80
C GLU A 107 10.34 -1.89 15.16
N ASN A 108 11.27 -1.98 14.20
CA ASN A 108 11.58 -3.24 13.54
C ASN A 108 12.12 -4.28 14.53
N PHE A 109 13.04 -3.88 15.41
CA PHE A 109 13.60 -4.79 16.41
C PHE A 109 12.58 -5.18 17.50
N ALA A 110 11.70 -4.24 17.89
CA ALA A 110 10.55 -4.53 18.76
C ALA A 110 9.67 -5.63 18.17
N ASN A 111 9.27 -5.45 16.90
CA ASN A 111 8.44 -6.40 16.17
C ASN A 111 9.11 -7.79 16.05
N HIS A 112 10.42 -7.85 15.84
CA HIS A 112 11.15 -9.12 15.83
C HIS A 112 11.26 -9.76 17.22
N THR A 113 11.40 -8.95 18.28
CA THR A 113 11.47 -9.46 19.65
C THR A 113 10.14 -10.09 20.06
N GLU A 114 9.01 -9.42 19.78
CA GLU A 114 7.67 -9.97 19.99
C GLU A 114 7.41 -11.23 19.15
N ALA A 115 7.84 -11.24 17.89
CA ALA A 115 7.76 -12.43 17.05
C ALA A 115 8.58 -13.61 17.60
N ALA A 116 9.76 -13.36 18.18
CA ALA A 116 10.60 -14.38 18.80
C ALA A 116 9.93 -14.98 20.05
N LYS A 117 9.34 -14.12 20.91
CA LYS A 117 8.55 -14.56 22.06
C LYS A 117 7.36 -15.41 21.63
N GLU A 118 6.65 -15.01 20.57
CA GLU A 118 5.51 -15.77 20.06
C GLU A 118 5.91 -17.16 19.57
N ILE A 119 7.03 -17.29 18.87
CA ILE A 119 7.57 -18.60 18.46
C ILE A 119 7.84 -19.47 19.67
N LEU A 120 8.56 -18.95 20.65
CA LEU A 120 8.91 -19.68 21.87
C LEU A 120 7.66 -20.08 22.65
N ARG A 121 6.63 -19.23 22.70
CA ARG A 121 5.36 -19.54 23.34
C ARG A 121 4.62 -20.68 22.64
N ILE A 122 4.47 -20.59 21.32
CA ILE A 122 3.81 -21.64 20.51
C ILE A 122 4.54 -22.99 20.62
N GLU A 123 5.86 -22.96 20.76
CA GLU A 123 6.67 -24.17 20.93
C GLU A 123 6.83 -24.62 22.39
N ASN A 124 6.18 -23.95 23.35
CA ASN A 124 6.27 -24.22 24.78
C ASN A 124 7.71 -24.17 25.33
N ARG A 125 8.50 -23.22 24.84
CA ARG A 125 9.92 -22.97 25.20
C ARG A 125 10.14 -21.62 25.88
N LEU A 126 9.12 -20.75 25.93
CA LEU A 126 9.24 -19.44 26.59
C LEU A 126 9.17 -19.60 28.12
N THR A 127 10.26 -19.31 28.81
CA THR A 127 10.31 -19.19 30.27
C THR A 127 10.28 -17.72 30.70
N PRO A 128 9.88 -17.39 31.94
CA PRO A 128 9.91 -16.02 32.44
C PRO A 128 11.31 -15.38 32.36
N ASP A 129 12.38 -16.14 32.62
CA ASP A 129 13.76 -15.64 32.55
C ASP A 129 14.16 -15.33 31.11
N LEU A 130 13.82 -16.20 30.15
CA LEU A 130 14.07 -15.96 28.73
C LEU A 130 13.28 -14.75 28.21
N GLU A 131 12.03 -14.59 28.66
CA GLU A 131 11.23 -13.40 28.30
C GLU A 131 11.88 -12.11 28.80
N LYS A 132 12.32 -12.08 30.07
CA LYS A 132 13.07 -10.96 30.65
C LYS A 132 14.37 -10.69 29.91
N GLU A 133 15.08 -11.74 29.50
CA GLU A 133 16.33 -11.63 28.74
C GLU A 133 16.09 -10.98 27.37
N LEU A 134 15.08 -11.43 26.63
CA LEU A 134 14.69 -10.85 25.33
C LEU A 134 14.27 -9.38 25.48
N ASP A 135 13.52 -9.05 26.54
CA ASP A 135 13.14 -7.66 26.84
C ASP A 135 14.33 -6.79 27.20
N SER A 136 15.30 -7.33 27.96
CA SER A 136 16.53 -6.63 28.28
C SER A 136 17.35 -6.32 27.02
N GLU A 137 17.47 -7.28 26.09
CA GLU A 137 18.15 -7.05 24.81
C GLU A 137 17.49 -5.95 23.99
N PHE A 138 16.15 -5.97 23.92
CA PHE A 138 15.38 -4.92 23.26
C PHE A 138 15.61 -3.55 23.92
N LYS A 139 15.43 -3.45 25.23
CA LYS A 139 15.58 -2.19 25.97
C LYS A 139 16.98 -1.61 25.82
N ASN A 140 18.01 -2.46 25.91
CA ASN A 140 19.40 -2.03 25.74
C ASN A 140 19.65 -1.48 24.34
N PHE A 141 19.16 -2.17 23.29
CA PHE A 141 19.24 -1.67 21.93
C PHE A 141 18.50 -0.33 21.76
N ALA A 142 17.25 -0.24 22.23
CA ALA A 142 16.43 0.95 22.11
C ALA A 142 17.05 2.17 22.83
N ARG A 143 17.56 1.99 24.06
CA ARG A 143 18.25 3.05 24.81
C ARG A 143 19.47 3.56 24.06
N GLN A 144 20.34 2.67 23.59
CA GLN A 144 21.54 3.05 22.83
C GLN A 144 21.19 3.79 21.55
N MET A 145 20.15 3.35 20.84
CA MET A 145 19.69 4.01 19.62
C MET A 145 19.10 5.39 19.89
N LEU A 146 18.32 5.57 20.96
CA LEU A 146 17.76 6.86 21.36
C LEU A 146 18.86 7.84 21.81
N LEU A 147 19.84 7.39 22.61
CA LEU A 147 20.98 8.22 23.06
C LEU A 147 21.88 8.64 21.89
N ASN A 148 22.13 7.75 20.93
CA ASN A 148 22.90 8.08 19.74
C ASN A 148 22.24 9.18 18.89
N GLN A 149 20.92 9.39 19.00
CA GLN A 149 20.24 10.52 18.33
C GLN A 149 20.73 11.88 18.82
N GLU A 150 21.17 11.96 20.08
CA GLU A 150 21.58 13.23 20.70
C GLU A 150 23.05 13.58 20.38
N GLY A 151 23.88 12.60 19.99
CA GLY A 151 25.34 12.79 19.85
C GLY A 151 25.97 12.51 18.47
N LYS A 152 25.42 11.59 17.65
CA LYS A 152 26.05 11.18 16.37
C LYS A 152 25.02 10.85 15.29
N LYS A 153 25.08 11.54 14.15
CA LYS A 153 24.25 11.22 12.97
C LYS A 153 24.69 9.88 12.36
N LEU A 154 23.95 8.82 12.63
CA LEU A 154 24.13 7.51 11.99
C LEU A 154 23.54 7.52 10.56
N SER A 155 24.28 6.98 9.60
CA SER A 155 23.75 6.79 8.25
C SER A 155 22.79 5.61 8.18
N GLU A 156 21.99 5.52 7.10
CA GLU A 156 21.12 4.36 6.84
C GLU A 156 21.91 3.03 6.83
N LEU A 157 23.13 3.04 6.29
CA LEU A 157 23.99 1.86 6.25
C LEU A 157 24.44 1.43 7.65
N ASP A 158 24.77 2.39 8.52
CA ASP A 158 25.19 2.12 9.88
C ASP A 158 24.06 1.47 10.68
N LEU A 159 22.88 2.07 10.61
CA LEU A 159 21.69 1.55 11.31
C LEU A 159 21.31 0.16 10.82
N ARG A 160 21.46 -0.10 9.51
CA ARG A 160 21.25 -1.42 8.95
C ARG A 160 22.26 -2.44 9.45
N GLU A 161 23.56 -2.11 9.48
CA GLU A 161 24.58 -3.01 10.01
C GLU A 161 24.33 -3.37 11.48
N ILE A 162 23.93 -2.38 12.29
CA ILE A 162 23.59 -2.59 13.70
C ILE A 162 22.34 -3.46 13.82
N SER A 163 21.27 -3.15 13.09
CA SER A 163 20.00 -3.88 13.14
C SER A 163 20.17 -5.34 12.70
N ASP A 164 20.87 -5.60 11.58
CA ASP A 164 21.18 -6.95 11.11
C ASP A 164 21.94 -7.77 12.18
N SER A 165 22.80 -7.11 12.97
CA SER A 165 23.58 -7.75 14.04
C SER A 165 22.75 -8.04 15.29
N LYS A 166 21.77 -7.21 15.61
CA LYS A 166 20.84 -7.50 16.72
C LYS A 166 19.85 -8.60 16.34
N LEU A 167 19.43 -8.66 15.09
CA LEU A 167 18.63 -9.78 14.57
C LEU A 167 19.37 -11.11 14.62
N LEU A 168 20.70 -11.12 14.46
CA LEU A 168 21.52 -12.32 14.67
C LEU A 168 21.38 -12.88 16.07
N ILE A 169 21.54 -12.01 17.04
CA ILE A 169 21.51 -12.39 18.45
C ILE A 169 20.16 -13.02 18.78
N LEU A 170 19.05 -12.42 18.30
CA LEU A 170 17.73 -13.03 18.44
C LEU A 170 17.66 -14.43 17.80
N THR A 171 18.21 -14.61 16.59
CA THR A 171 18.18 -15.92 15.93
C THR A 171 19.08 -16.96 16.61
N ASP A 172 20.24 -16.55 17.13
CA ASP A 172 21.16 -17.43 17.86
C ASP A 172 20.52 -17.89 19.18
N LYS A 173 19.85 -16.98 19.90
CA LYS A 173 19.06 -17.32 21.10
C LYS A 173 17.95 -18.31 20.77
N LEU A 174 17.17 -18.09 19.71
CA LEU A 174 16.14 -19.05 19.31
C LEU A 174 16.73 -20.44 19.00
N ALA A 175 17.91 -20.49 18.37
CA ALA A 175 18.60 -21.75 18.09
C ALA A 175 19.09 -22.45 19.36
N GLU A 176 19.65 -21.71 20.32
CA GLU A 176 20.08 -22.22 21.63
C GLU A 176 18.94 -22.91 22.38
N TYR A 177 17.74 -22.34 22.30
CA TYR A 177 16.53 -22.92 22.89
C TYR A 177 15.88 -24.01 22.01
N GLY A 178 16.57 -24.46 20.95
CA GLY A 178 16.15 -25.61 20.13
C GLY A 178 15.04 -25.31 19.12
N VAL A 179 14.83 -24.04 18.76
CA VAL A 179 13.89 -23.68 17.69
C VAL A 179 14.53 -24.01 16.34
N GLU A 180 13.92 -24.93 15.60
CA GLU A 180 14.32 -25.22 14.22
C GLU A 180 13.60 -24.33 13.21
N ASN A 181 14.13 -24.20 12.00
CA ASN A 181 13.50 -23.43 10.91
C ASN A 181 13.15 -21.99 11.32
N ILE A 182 14.06 -21.34 12.06
CA ILE A 182 13.84 -20.03 12.68
C ILE A 182 13.40 -18.96 11.67
N HIS A 183 14.06 -18.89 10.52
CA HIS A 183 13.77 -17.82 9.54
C HIS A 183 12.33 -17.81 8.99
N PRO A 184 11.79 -18.91 8.45
CA PRO A 184 10.39 -18.93 8.04
C PRO A 184 9.42 -18.73 9.21
N LYS A 185 9.74 -19.21 10.42
CA LYS A 185 8.92 -18.97 11.62
C LYS A 185 8.91 -17.50 12.03
N MET A 186 10.06 -16.84 12.08
CA MET A 186 10.21 -15.42 12.35
C MET A 186 9.46 -14.56 11.33
N ALA A 187 9.62 -14.87 10.04
CA ALA A 187 8.88 -14.17 8.99
C ALA A 187 7.36 -14.29 9.18
N ALA A 188 6.87 -15.51 9.44
CA ALA A 188 5.45 -15.74 9.70
C ALA A 188 4.96 -15.02 10.96
N ALA A 189 5.61 -15.23 12.12
CA ALA A 189 5.21 -14.63 13.39
C ALA A 189 5.18 -13.11 13.34
N ARG A 190 6.20 -12.49 12.72
CA ARG A 190 6.29 -11.04 12.51
C ARG A 190 5.10 -10.50 11.70
N ASP A 191 4.69 -11.21 10.67
CA ASP A 191 3.61 -10.75 9.80
C ASP A 191 2.23 -10.80 10.50
N PHE A 192 2.08 -11.58 11.57
CA PHE A 192 0.90 -11.62 12.45
C PHE A 192 0.91 -10.55 13.57
N GLN A 193 2.05 -9.92 13.87
CA GLN A 193 2.15 -8.94 14.96
C GLN A 193 1.25 -7.71 14.77
N ASN A 194 0.86 -7.37 13.53
CA ASN A 194 -0.11 -6.30 13.26
C ASN A 194 -1.45 -6.46 14.00
N PHE A 195 -1.82 -7.69 14.38
CA PHE A 195 -3.04 -7.95 15.13
C PHE A 195 -2.89 -7.67 16.64
N ASN A 196 -1.68 -7.39 17.13
CA ASN A 196 -1.43 -7.02 18.53
C ASN A 196 -1.54 -5.50 18.75
N HIS A 197 -1.63 -4.71 17.69
CA HIS A 197 -1.73 -3.26 17.75
C HIS A 197 -3.13 -2.79 17.38
N ARG A 198 -3.56 -1.68 17.98
CA ARG A 198 -4.82 -1.05 17.62
C ARG A 198 -4.69 -0.40 16.24
N GLN A 199 -5.69 -0.61 15.38
CA GLN A 199 -5.69 -0.07 14.02
C GLN A 199 -6.76 1.01 13.84
N TYR A 200 -6.32 2.16 13.33
CA TYR A 200 -7.07 3.38 13.10
C TYR A 200 -7.31 3.57 11.60
N ASN A 201 -8.44 4.19 11.25
CA ASN A 201 -8.51 4.88 9.97
C ASN A 201 -7.75 6.20 10.13
N PHE A 202 -7.09 6.69 9.08
CA PHE A 202 -6.23 7.85 9.25
C PHE A 202 -6.32 8.85 8.11
N ALA A 203 -6.02 10.10 8.42
CA ALA A 203 -5.95 11.19 7.46
C ALA A 203 -4.63 11.93 7.57
N THR A 204 -4.17 12.50 6.46
CA THR A 204 -3.03 13.40 6.41
C THR A 204 -3.46 14.71 5.77
N ILE A 205 -3.31 15.80 6.51
CA ILE A 205 -3.63 17.16 6.07
C ILE A 205 -2.35 17.81 5.57
N THR A 206 -2.33 18.28 4.33
CA THR A 206 -1.16 18.91 3.72
C THR A 206 -1.51 20.24 3.10
N LYS A 207 -0.58 21.20 3.18
CA LYS A 207 -0.70 22.48 2.48
C LYS A 207 -0.05 22.35 1.11
N VAL A 208 -0.84 22.55 0.06
CA VAL A 208 -0.37 22.61 -1.33
C VAL A 208 -0.76 23.95 -1.91
N GLU A 209 0.22 24.75 -2.34
CA GLU A 209 -0.06 26.00 -3.04
C GLU A 209 -0.95 26.97 -2.24
N GLY A 210 -0.75 27.02 -0.92
CA GLY A 210 -1.55 27.82 0.01
C GLY A 210 -2.91 27.21 0.40
N ASN A 211 -3.34 26.13 -0.25
CA ASN A 211 -4.63 25.47 -0.01
C ASN A 211 -4.43 24.22 0.87
N LEU A 212 -5.45 23.87 1.64
CA LEU A 212 -5.44 22.65 2.46
C LEU A 212 -6.05 21.48 1.69
N TYR A 213 -5.35 20.36 1.71
CA TYR A 213 -5.81 19.10 1.14
C TYR A 213 -5.68 17.98 2.15
N VAL A 214 -6.55 16.98 1.99
CA VAL A 214 -6.59 15.79 2.84
C VAL A 214 -6.43 14.57 1.96
N GLU A 215 -5.51 13.69 2.34
CA GLU A 215 -5.50 12.28 1.93
C GLU A 215 -5.98 11.45 3.12
N ALA A 216 -7.02 10.63 2.95
CA ALA A 216 -7.63 9.86 4.04
C ALA A 216 -7.84 8.40 3.64
N GLU A 217 -7.63 7.46 4.56
CA GLU A 217 -7.71 6.02 4.33
C GLU A 217 -8.70 5.40 5.32
N THR A 218 -9.76 4.78 4.80
CA THR A 218 -10.72 3.99 5.58
C THR A 218 -10.52 2.51 5.27
N GLY A 219 -10.16 1.73 6.29
CA GLY A 219 -9.88 0.29 6.13
C GLY A 219 -11.12 -0.51 5.73
N LEU A 220 -10.96 -1.39 4.74
CA LEU A 220 -11.96 -2.37 4.33
C LEU A 220 -11.69 -3.68 5.09
N ARG A 221 -12.19 -3.76 6.32
CA ARG A 221 -11.79 -4.78 7.32
C ARG A 221 -12.68 -6.04 7.34
N GLN A 222 -13.92 -5.93 6.87
CA GLN A 222 -14.93 -6.97 7.06
C GLN A 222 -14.74 -8.17 6.11
N MET A 223 -14.73 -9.38 6.68
CA MET A 223 -14.84 -10.64 5.94
C MET A 223 -16.30 -10.98 5.62
N THR A 224 -16.50 -11.69 4.51
CA THR A 224 -17.83 -12.24 4.17
C THR A 224 -18.22 -13.36 5.13
N ASP A 225 -19.52 -13.64 5.25
CA ASP A 225 -20.02 -14.75 6.09
C ASP A 225 -19.47 -16.11 5.61
N GLU A 226 -19.26 -16.27 4.30
CA GLU A 226 -18.61 -17.46 3.74
C GLU A 226 -17.17 -17.60 4.24
N GLN A 227 -16.39 -16.52 4.21
CA GLN A 227 -15.01 -16.53 4.69
C GLN A 227 -14.94 -16.84 6.19
N LYS A 228 -15.83 -16.27 7.00
CA LYS A 228 -15.91 -16.58 8.44
C LYS A 228 -16.15 -18.07 8.68
N LYS A 229 -17.05 -18.71 7.93
CA LYS A 229 -17.28 -20.16 7.98
C LYS A 229 -16.04 -20.98 7.58
N LEU A 230 -15.24 -20.50 6.62
CA LEU A 230 -13.96 -21.14 6.27
C LEU A 230 -12.96 -21.10 7.43
N TYR A 231 -12.99 -20.06 8.27
CA TYR A 231 -12.18 -19.97 9.48
C TYR A 231 -12.71 -20.84 10.63
N GLU A 232 -14.03 -20.92 10.79
CA GLU A 232 -14.68 -21.81 11.76
C GLU A 232 -14.30 -23.28 11.47
N ASN A 233 -14.34 -23.69 10.20
CA ASN A 233 -14.02 -25.04 9.76
C ASN A 233 -12.56 -25.24 9.31
N ARG A 234 -11.68 -24.27 9.57
CA ARG A 234 -10.32 -24.20 8.99
C ARG A 234 -9.51 -25.48 9.06
N LYS A 235 -9.60 -26.25 10.15
CA LYS A 235 -8.85 -27.51 10.32
C LYS A 235 -9.20 -28.56 9.26
N ASN A 236 -10.37 -28.46 8.63
CA ASN A 236 -10.80 -29.31 7.53
C ASN A 236 -10.45 -28.75 6.15
N GLU A 237 -10.18 -27.44 6.06
CA GLU A 237 -9.99 -26.72 4.81
C GLU A 237 -8.62 -26.96 4.16
N THR A 238 -8.61 -27.01 2.83
CA THR A 238 -7.37 -27.30 2.08
C THR A 238 -6.38 -26.13 2.17
N TRP A 239 -6.87 -24.89 2.16
CA TRP A 239 -6.00 -23.72 2.28
C TRP A 239 -5.23 -23.69 3.60
N TYR A 240 -5.87 -24.08 4.71
CA TYR A 240 -5.24 -24.15 6.03
C TYR A 240 -4.19 -25.26 6.07
N LYS A 241 -4.54 -26.47 5.60
CA LYS A 241 -3.62 -27.63 5.54
C LYS A 241 -2.42 -27.39 4.62
N ALA A 242 -2.54 -26.51 3.63
CA ALA A 242 -1.46 -26.14 2.73
C ALA A 242 -0.42 -25.20 3.38
N ASN A 243 -0.72 -24.61 4.54
CA ASN A 243 0.23 -23.80 5.30
C ASN A 243 1.14 -24.69 6.18
N PRO A 244 2.39 -24.28 6.48
CA PRO A 244 3.25 -25.02 7.41
C PRO A 244 2.64 -25.15 8.82
N PRO A 245 2.96 -26.20 9.60
CA PRO A 245 2.38 -26.41 10.93
C PRO A 245 2.50 -25.21 11.88
N PHE A 246 3.64 -24.53 11.90
CA PHE A 246 3.81 -23.33 12.72
C PHE A 246 2.87 -22.19 12.29
N THR A 247 2.68 -21.99 10.99
CA THR A 247 1.71 -21.01 10.46
C THR A 247 0.28 -21.40 10.80
N GLN A 248 -0.04 -22.70 10.82
CA GLN A 248 -1.34 -23.20 11.29
C GLN A 248 -1.59 -22.82 12.75
N SER A 249 -0.59 -22.96 13.63
CA SER A 249 -0.68 -22.53 15.04
C SER A 249 -0.91 -21.03 15.17
N LEU A 250 -0.23 -20.20 14.37
CA LEU A 250 -0.48 -18.75 14.33
C LEU A 250 -1.90 -18.45 13.85
N ILE A 251 -2.39 -19.14 12.82
CA ILE A 251 -3.78 -18.99 12.37
C ILE A 251 -4.75 -19.31 13.52
N ASP A 252 -4.53 -20.42 14.22
CA ASP A 252 -5.36 -20.82 15.36
C ASP A 252 -5.36 -19.76 16.47
N LEU A 253 -4.18 -19.25 16.84
CA LEU A 253 -4.03 -18.22 17.85
C LEU A 253 -4.74 -16.91 17.48
N TYR A 254 -4.71 -16.52 16.21
CA TYR A 254 -5.23 -15.23 15.74
C TYR A 254 -6.62 -15.31 15.07
N THR A 255 -7.30 -16.46 15.07
CA THR A 255 -8.56 -16.65 14.34
C THR A 255 -9.63 -15.62 14.73
N ASP A 256 -9.77 -15.34 16.03
CA ASP A 256 -10.77 -14.38 16.52
C ASP A 256 -10.48 -12.97 16.00
N LYS A 257 -9.20 -12.57 15.97
CA LYS A 257 -8.77 -11.26 15.44
C LYS A 257 -8.90 -11.19 13.91
N LEU A 258 -8.60 -12.29 13.21
CA LEU A 258 -8.75 -12.38 11.75
C LEU A 258 -10.21 -12.20 11.31
N THR A 259 -11.16 -12.71 12.09
CA THR A 259 -12.59 -12.74 11.73
C THR A 259 -13.43 -11.63 12.37
N SER A 260 -12.86 -10.87 13.32
CA SER A 260 -13.56 -9.80 14.06
C SER A 260 -14.02 -8.62 13.20
N GLY A 261 -13.38 -8.41 12.05
CA GLY A 261 -13.59 -7.23 11.21
C GLY A 261 -13.01 -5.94 11.80
N GLN A 262 -12.15 -6.04 12.82
CA GLN A 262 -11.47 -4.89 13.43
C GLN A 262 -10.11 -4.57 12.79
N PHE A 263 -9.56 -5.48 11.98
CA PHE A 263 -8.20 -5.37 11.45
C PHE A 263 -8.19 -5.41 9.92
N VAL A 264 -7.37 -4.56 9.31
CA VAL A 264 -6.90 -4.73 7.94
C VAL A 264 -5.90 -5.88 7.93
N LEU A 265 -6.08 -6.84 7.03
CA LEU A 265 -5.16 -7.96 6.89
C LEU A 265 -3.83 -7.51 6.26
N PRO A 266 -2.67 -7.80 6.89
CA PRO A 266 -1.37 -7.44 6.33
C PRO A 266 -1.10 -8.07 4.95
N THR A 267 -0.40 -7.34 4.08
CA THR A 267 -0.11 -7.79 2.71
C THR A 267 0.69 -9.09 2.59
N GLN A 268 1.41 -9.47 3.63
CA GLN A 268 2.28 -10.64 3.66
C GLN A 268 1.51 -11.94 3.89
N LEU A 269 0.30 -11.88 4.46
CA LEU A 269 -0.56 -13.02 4.74
C LEU A 269 -1.27 -13.53 3.48
N ARG A 270 -0.49 -13.79 2.42
CA ARG A 270 -1.02 -14.15 1.10
C ARG A 270 -1.60 -15.55 1.02
N GLY A 271 -1.24 -16.42 1.96
CA GLY A 271 -1.77 -17.78 2.08
C GLY A 271 -3.08 -17.91 2.86
N LEU A 272 -3.65 -16.79 3.33
CA LEU A 272 -4.90 -16.80 4.09
C LEU A 272 -6.10 -16.40 3.22
N VAL A 273 -7.28 -16.87 3.65
CA VAL A 273 -8.57 -16.40 3.14
C VAL A 273 -8.80 -14.97 3.61
N GLY A 274 -9.30 -14.09 2.73
CA GLY A 274 -9.50 -12.68 3.03
C GLY A 274 -8.65 -11.77 2.13
N VAL A 275 -9.16 -10.58 1.86
CA VAL A 275 -8.48 -9.57 1.05
C VAL A 275 -7.57 -8.73 1.93
N ARG A 276 -6.35 -8.52 1.45
CA ARG A 276 -5.22 -7.95 2.21
C ARG A 276 -5.05 -6.47 1.87
N ASN A 277 -4.49 -5.69 2.79
CA ASN A 277 -4.15 -4.27 2.64
C ASN A 277 -5.25 -3.49 1.93
N ALA A 278 -6.48 -3.64 2.41
CA ALA A 278 -7.68 -3.18 1.75
C ALA A 278 -8.17 -1.89 2.38
N ALA A 279 -8.37 -0.86 1.56
CA ALA A 279 -8.88 0.43 2.01
C ALA A 279 -9.58 1.21 0.90
N GLU A 280 -10.38 2.20 1.28
CA GLU A 280 -10.78 3.30 0.42
C GLU A 280 -9.97 4.54 0.76
N THR A 281 -9.30 5.08 -0.27
CA THR A 281 -8.58 6.34 -0.20
C THR A 281 -9.50 7.47 -0.66
N MET A 282 -9.61 8.53 0.12
CA MET A 282 -10.33 9.77 -0.21
C MET A 282 -9.33 10.91 -0.33
N VAL A 283 -9.49 11.75 -1.35
CA VAL A 283 -8.74 12.99 -1.49
C VAL A 283 -9.73 14.15 -1.50
N ALA A 284 -9.51 15.14 -0.64
CA ALA A 284 -10.40 16.29 -0.51
C ALA A 284 -9.65 17.61 -0.40
N ASN A 285 -10.29 18.69 -0.82
CA ASN A 285 -9.88 20.06 -0.49
C ASN A 285 -10.68 20.54 0.72
N ILE A 286 -10.03 21.27 1.63
CA ILE A 286 -10.72 22.03 2.67
C ILE A 286 -10.73 23.50 2.23
N ASP A 287 -11.91 24.09 2.16
CA ASP A 287 -12.06 25.50 1.82
C ASP A 287 -11.80 26.43 3.01
N ALA A 288 -11.88 27.75 2.76
CA ALA A 288 -11.66 28.77 3.79
C ALA A 288 -12.71 28.74 4.91
N ALA A 289 -13.90 28.18 4.66
CA ALA A 289 -14.95 28.00 5.66
C ALA A 289 -14.76 26.70 6.46
N GLY A 290 -13.69 25.94 6.20
CA GLY A 290 -13.44 24.64 6.82
C GLY A 290 -14.28 23.50 6.26
N SER A 291 -15.01 23.72 5.16
CA SER A 291 -15.84 22.70 4.53
C SER A 291 -15.01 21.82 3.60
N MET A 292 -15.30 20.52 3.63
CA MET A 292 -14.57 19.52 2.85
C MET A 292 -15.26 19.25 1.51
N LYS A 293 -14.54 19.46 0.41
CA LYS A 293 -14.93 19.05 -0.93
C LYS A 293 -14.13 17.84 -1.38
N ILE A 294 -14.80 16.69 -1.50
CA ILE A 294 -14.19 15.46 -2.02
C ILE A 294 -13.85 15.67 -3.51
N LEU A 295 -12.60 15.38 -3.88
CA LEU A 295 -12.09 15.51 -5.24
C LEU A 295 -12.09 14.15 -5.95
N THR A 296 -11.73 13.08 -5.23
CA THR A 296 -11.75 11.72 -5.74
C THR A 296 -11.80 10.71 -4.59
N THR A 297 -12.28 9.51 -4.89
CA THR A 297 -12.20 8.33 -4.04
C THR A 297 -11.63 7.16 -4.82
N SER A 298 -10.87 6.28 -4.18
CA SER A 298 -10.27 5.12 -4.82
C SER A 298 -10.16 3.95 -3.86
N LYS A 299 -10.82 2.84 -4.19
CA LYS A 299 -10.65 1.58 -3.45
C LYS A 299 -9.41 0.83 -3.93
N HIS A 300 -8.68 0.25 -2.99
CA HIS A 300 -7.48 -0.51 -3.30
C HIS A 300 -7.27 -1.69 -2.35
N THR A 301 -6.50 -2.67 -2.82
CA THR A 301 -6.15 -3.88 -2.07
C THR A 301 -4.75 -4.38 -2.43
N GLY A 302 -4.26 -5.38 -1.69
CA GLY A 302 -3.30 -6.36 -2.19
C GLY A 302 -3.93 -7.31 -3.22
N GLY A 303 -3.11 -8.14 -3.87
CA GLY A 303 -3.59 -9.07 -4.89
C GLY A 303 -4.66 -10.02 -4.35
N VAL A 304 -5.78 -10.13 -5.05
CA VAL A 304 -6.90 -11.01 -4.64
C VAL A 304 -6.56 -12.50 -4.72
N ALA A 305 -5.59 -12.86 -5.57
CA ALA A 305 -5.06 -14.22 -5.71
C ALA A 305 -4.08 -14.61 -4.58
N THR A 306 -3.82 -15.90 -4.44
CA THR A 306 -2.91 -16.47 -3.42
C THR A 306 -1.62 -17.01 -4.04
N ASN A 307 -0.54 -17.01 -3.25
CA ASN A 307 0.76 -17.58 -3.60
C ASN A 307 0.94 -19.04 -3.14
N LEU A 308 -0.07 -19.64 -2.50
CA LEU A 308 -0.03 -21.06 -2.17
C LEU A 308 0.11 -21.88 -3.44
N LYS A 309 0.92 -22.94 -3.39
CA LYS A 309 1.13 -23.84 -4.55
C LYS A 309 -0.03 -24.82 -4.76
N ASP A 310 -0.79 -25.08 -3.70
CA ASP A 310 -1.93 -25.99 -3.74
C ASP A 310 -3.06 -25.41 -4.61
N LYS A 311 -3.48 -26.18 -5.63
CA LYS A 311 -4.49 -25.71 -6.60
C LYS A 311 -5.88 -25.57 -5.98
N LYS A 312 -6.27 -26.47 -5.07
CA LYS A 312 -7.58 -26.39 -4.42
C LYS A 312 -7.66 -25.17 -3.50
N ALA A 313 -6.57 -24.86 -2.80
CA ALA A 313 -6.45 -23.62 -2.03
C ALA A 313 -6.54 -22.37 -2.93
N GLN A 314 -5.93 -22.39 -4.12
CA GLN A 314 -6.06 -21.29 -5.09
C GLN A 314 -7.50 -21.12 -5.60
N GLU A 315 -8.17 -22.23 -5.92
CA GLU A 315 -9.57 -22.31 -6.34
C GLU A 315 -10.57 -21.95 -5.23
N GLN A 316 -10.12 -21.92 -3.97
CA GLN A 316 -10.93 -21.50 -2.84
C GLN A 316 -10.69 -20.02 -2.48
N ILE A 317 -9.43 -19.62 -2.27
CA ILE A 317 -9.08 -18.28 -1.79
C ILE A 317 -9.39 -17.20 -2.83
N THR A 318 -8.99 -17.42 -4.09
CA THR A 318 -9.10 -16.37 -5.13
C THR A 318 -10.55 -15.97 -5.40
N PRO A 319 -11.48 -16.90 -5.69
CA PRO A 319 -12.87 -16.52 -5.90
C PRO A 319 -13.51 -15.97 -4.63
N SER A 320 -13.20 -16.52 -3.45
CA SER A 320 -13.71 -15.99 -2.17
C SER A 320 -13.30 -14.53 -1.95
N ASN A 321 -12.04 -14.19 -2.23
CA ASN A 321 -11.53 -12.82 -2.15
C ASN A 321 -12.18 -11.89 -3.17
N ILE A 322 -12.45 -12.36 -4.39
CA ILE A 322 -13.15 -11.56 -5.41
C ILE A 322 -14.61 -11.28 -4.98
N ARG A 323 -15.28 -12.26 -4.36
CA ARG A 323 -16.63 -12.06 -3.79
C ARG A 323 -16.61 -11.03 -2.66
N GLN A 324 -15.62 -11.08 -1.77
CA GLN A 324 -15.45 -10.05 -0.72
C GLN A 324 -15.29 -8.65 -1.32
N VAL A 325 -14.44 -8.50 -2.34
CA VAL A 325 -14.30 -7.21 -3.07
C VAL A 325 -15.63 -6.77 -3.70
N LYS A 326 -16.39 -7.71 -4.26
CA LYS A 326 -17.70 -7.44 -4.85
C LYS A 326 -18.70 -6.95 -3.80
N GLU A 327 -18.68 -7.51 -2.59
CA GLU A 327 -19.51 -7.04 -1.48
C GLU A 327 -19.16 -5.60 -1.07
N TRP A 328 -17.89 -5.23 -1.03
CA TRP A 328 -17.45 -3.85 -0.71
C TRP A 328 -17.82 -2.81 -1.75
N VAL A 329 -17.97 -3.21 -3.02
CA VAL A 329 -18.51 -2.34 -4.07
C VAL A 329 -20.03 -2.16 -3.93
N GLY A 330 -20.71 -3.12 -3.29
CA GLY A 330 -22.14 -3.08 -3.05
C GLY A 330 -22.95 -3.80 -4.13
N THR A 331 -24.16 -4.23 -3.75
CA THR A 331 -25.03 -5.08 -4.59
C THR A 331 -25.54 -4.38 -5.85
N ASN A 332 -25.65 -3.05 -5.80
CA ASN A 332 -26.23 -2.23 -6.87
C ASN A 332 -25.19 -1.75 -7.89
N LYS A 333 -23.91 -2.12 -7.70
CA LYS A 333 -22.81 -1.71 -8.56
C LYS A 333 -22.14 -2.90 -9.21
N LYS A 334 -21.74 -2.76 -10.47
CA LYS A 334 -20.85 -3.68 -11.19
C LYS A 334 -19.41 -3.47 -10.69
N LEU A 335 -18.64 -4.55 -10.63
CA LEU A 335 -17.26 -4.49 -10.17
C LEU A 335 -16.33 -4.41 -11.38
N HIS A 336 -15.40 -3.48 -11.35
CA HIS A 336 -14.22 -3.44 -12.20
C HIS A 336 -12.96 -3.68 -11.36
N ILE A 337 -12.09 -4.60 -11.79
CA ILE A 337 -10.80 -4.87 -11.16
C ILE A 337 -9.68 -4.40 -12.09
N ASN A 338 -8.82 -3.50 -11.59
CA ASN A 338 -7.60 -3.09 -12.27
C ASN A 338 -6.34 -3.59 -11.55
N SER A 339 -5.64 -4.58 -12.10
CA SER A 339 -4.33 -4.98 -11.58
C SER A 339 -3.18 -4.20 -12.22
N LEU A 340 -2.15 -3.90 -11.43
CA LEU A 340 -0.93 -3.19 -11.83
C LEU A 340 0.26 -4.16 -11.99
N ASN A 341 -0.03 -5.46 -12.12
CA ASN A 341 0.96 -6.53 -12.17
C ASN A 341 1.61 -6.64 -13.55
N SER A 342 2.87 -7.10 -13.60
CA SER A 342 3.66 -7.19 -14.82
C SER A 342 3.89 -8.67 -15.18
N PRO A 343 2.94 -9.34 -15.86
CA PRO A 343 2.97 -10.80 -16.08
C PRO A 343 4.12 -11.27 -17.00
N ASN A 344 4.68 -10.34 -17.79
CA ASN A 344 5.78 -10.59 -18.72
C ASN A 344 7.17 -10.44 -18.07
N ASN A 345 7.24 -10.17 -16.76
CA ASN A 345 8.53 -10.13 -16.07
C ASN A 345 9.09 -11.55 -15.90
N VAL A 346 10.09 -11.91 -16.71
CA VAL A 346 10.74 -13.24 -16.67
C VAL A 346 11.40 -13.55 -15.31
N PHE A 347 11.79 -12.52 -14.56
CA PHE A 347 12.40 -12.64 -13.23
C PHE A 347 11.35 -12.71 -12.10
N ASN A 348 10.08 -12.46 -12.38
CA ASN A 348 9.01 -12.47 -11.38
C ASN A 348 7.83 -13.34 -11.86
N LYS A 349 7.94 -14.66 -11.64
CA LYS A 349 6.88 -15.64 -11.94
C LYS A 349 5.59 -15.39 -11.14
N PHE A 350 5.67 -14.66 -10.03
CA PHE A 350 4.52 -14.42 -9.15
C PHE A 350 3.51 -13.46 -9.78
N ASP A 351 3.95 -12.38 -10.42
CA ASP A 351 3.05 -11.44 -11.11
C ASP A 351 2.24 -12.15 -12.22
N ARG A 352 2.87 -13.08 -12.95
CA ARG A 352 2.20 -13.88 -13.99
C ARG A 352 1.07 -14.72 -13.41
N MET A 353 1.35 -15.41 -12.30
CA MET A 353 0.39 -16.26 -11.62
C MET A 353 -0.79 -15.45 -11.08
N LEU A 354 -0.54 -14.31 -10.43
CA LEU A 354 -1.60 -13.43 -9.91
C LEU A 354 -2.56 -12.96 -11.01
N VAL A 355 -2.00 -12.49 -12.14
CA VAL A 355 -2.80 -12.03 -13.29
C VAL A 355 -3.60 -13.18 -13.90
N ALA A 356 -2.99 -14.36 -14.06
CA ALA A 356 -3.67 -15.52 -14.65
C ALA A 356 -4.86 -15.99 -13.80
N GLN A 357 -4.66 -16.15 -12.49
CA GLN A 357 -5.73 -16.54 -11.55
C GLN A 357 -6.84 -15.48 -11.54
N THR A 358 -6.49 -14.20 -11.35
CA THR A 358 -7.49 -13.12 -11.32
C THR A 358 -8.31 -13.06 -12.61
N LYS A 359 -7.65 -13.15 -13.77
CA LYS A 359 -8.33 -13.11 -15.08
C LYS A 359 -9.28 -14.28 -15.29
N LYS A 360 -8.89 -15.49 -14.85
CA LYS A 360 -9.73 -16.68 -14.94
C LYS A 360 -11.01 -16.49 -14.11
N GLU A 361 -10.85 -16.20 -12.83
CA GLU A 361 -11.98 -16.11 -11.89
C GLU A 361 -12.90 -14.93 -12.20
N THR A 362 -12.36 -13.77 -12.58
CA THR A 362 -13.18 -12.61 -12.98
C THR A 362 -14.00 -12.90 -14.24
N LYS A 363 -13.45 -13.66 -15.21
CA LYS A 363 -14.19 -14.08 -16.39
C LYS A 363 -15.36 -15.00 -16.02
N GLU A 364 -15.13 -15.99 -15.14
CA GLU A 364 -16.17 -16.91 -14.67
C GLU A 364 -17.28 -16.19 -13.90
N MET A 365 -16.96 -15.11 -13.19
CA MET A 365 -17.91 -14.29 -12.44
C MET A 365 -18.55 -13.14 -13.24
N GLY A 366 -18.21 -12.96 -14.52
CA GLY A 366 -18.71 -11.82 -15.31
C GLY A 366 -18.26 -10.45 -14.79
N ILE A 367 -17.07 -10.38 -14.19
CA ILE A 367 -16.48 -9.16 -13.63
C ILE A 367 -15.56 -8.52 -14.66
N ALA A 368 -15.66 -7.19 -14.83
CA ALA A 368 -14.80 -6.44 -15.73
C ALA A 368 -13.37 -6.43 -15.17
N TYR A 369 -12.41 -6.93 -15.95
CA TYR A 369 -11.01 -7.02 -15.53
C TYR A 369 -10.06 -6.36 -16.52
N THR A 370 -9.15 -5.56 -15.96
CA THR A 370 -8.10 -4.83 -16.65
C THR A 370 -6.76 -5.12 -15.96
N ASN A 371 -5.70 -5.30 -16.75
CA ASN A 371 -4.33 -5.23 -16.24
C ASN A 371 -3.62 -4.03 -16.89
N THR A 372 -3.21 -3.07 -16.07
CA THR A 372 -2.37 -1.93 -16.48
C THR A 372 -0.94 -2.14 -15.97
N ALA A 373 -0.18 -2.99 -16.67
CA ALA A 373 1.16 -3.39 -16.24
C ALA A 373 2.09 -2.18 -16.03
N PHE A 374 2.85 -2.23 -14.93
CA PHE A 374 3.72 -1.12 -14.49
C PHE A 374 5.11 -1.64 -14.07
N ASN A 375 6.01 -1.84 -15.06
CA ASN A 375 7.45 -2.14 -14.89
C ASN A 375 8.20 -1.83 -16.21
N VAL A 376 9.54 -1.80 -16.22
CA VAL A 376 10.40 -1.69 -17.41
C VAL A 376 10.05 -2.72 -18.49
N MET A 377 9.63 -3.92 -18.07
CA MET A 377 9.18 -5.00 -18.97
C MET A 377 7.77 -4.79 -19.54
N ARG A 378 7.07 -3.68 -19.20
CA ARG A 378 5.81 -3.25 -19.85
C ARG A 378 6.00 -2.90 -21.33
N LYS A 379 7.26 -2.70 -21.73
CA LYS A 379 7.68 -2.54 -23.12
C LYS A 379 7.41 -3.81 -23.94
N ILE A 380 7.26 -4.97 -23.30
CA ILE A 380 6.89 -6.21 -24.00
C ILE A 380 5.41 -6.13 -24.40
N PRO A 381 5.09 -6.33 -25.69
CA PRO A 381 3.71 -6.35 -26.18
C PRO A 381 2.82 -7.31 -25.38
N ASN A 382 1.53 -6.97 -25.24
CA ASN A 382 0.53 -7.75 -24.50
C ASN A 382 0.76 -7.88 -22.97
N ALA A 383 1.58 -7.02 -22.36
CA ALA A 383 1.70 -6.97 -20.90
C ALA A 383 0.43 -6.43 -20.21
N SER A 384 -0.31 -5.57 -20.91
CA SER A 384 -1.57 -4.97 -20.45
C SER A 384 -2.75 -5.53 -21.24
N PHE A 385 -3.91 -5.65 -20.59
CA PHE A 385 -5.18 -6.01 -21.23
C PHE A 385 -6.24 -5.02 -20.73
N VAL A 386 -6.98 -4.42 -21.64
CA VAL A 386 -7.90 -3.31 -21.34
C VAL A 386 -9.38 -3.64 -21.55
N SER A 387 -9.72 -4.91 -21.75
CA SER A 387 -11.10 -5.34 -22.00
C SER A 387 -12.09 -4.94 -20.90
N GLY A 388 -11.63 -4.84 -19.64
CA GLY A 388 -12.47 -4.34 -18.55
C GLY A 388 -12.78 -2.85 -18.69
N ILE A 389 -11.85 -2.04 -19.21
CA ILE A 389 -12.09 -0.62 -19.52
C ILE A 389 -13.15 -0.51 -20.63
N ASP A 390 -13.08 -1.37 -21.65
CA ASP A 390 -14.05 -1.38 -22.75
C ASP A 390 -15.48 -1.60 -22.20
N GLN A 391 -15.66 -2.56 -21.30
CA GLN A 391 -16.96 -2.81 -20.65
C GLN A 391 -17.45 -1.64 -19.79
N VAL A 392 -16.54 -0.91 -19.14
CA VAL A 392 -16.89 0.30 -18.39
C VAL A 392 -17.35 1.40 -19.34
N PHE A 393 -16.66 1.59 -20.47
CA PHE A 393 -17.05 2.58 -21.49
C PHE A 393 -18.38 2.22 -22.16
N ASP A 394 -18.63 0.95 -22.46
CA ASP A 394 -19.91 0.50 -23.02
C ASP A 394 -21.07 0.81 -22.06
N ASN A 395 -20.90 0.52 -20.77
CA ASN A 395 -21.91 0.84 -19.77
C ASN A 395 -22.13 2.35 -19.61
N PHE A 396 -21.06 3.14 -19.63
CA PHE A 396 -21.17 4.60 -19.62
C PHE A 396 -21.92 5.11 -20.85
N SER A 397 -21.56 4.66 -22.05
CA SER A 397 -22.24 5.04 -23.29
C SER A 397 -23.72 4.67 -23.26
N GLN A 398 -24.06 3.48 -22.76
CA GLN A 398 -25.46 3.08 -22.57
C GLN A 398 -26.19 4.04 -21.61
N LYS A 399 -25.62 4.32 -20.43
CA LYS A 399 -26.23 5.23 -19.44
C LYS A 399 -26.36 6.65 -19.96
N LEU A 400 -25.40 7.10 -20.76
CA LEU A 400 -25.43 8.40 -21.42
C LEU A 400 -26.57 8.48 -22.44
N SER A 401 -26.72 7.45 -23.28
CA SER A 401 -27.81 7.34 -24.25
C SER A 401 -29.18 7.22 -23.59
N GLU A 402 -29.31 6.43 -22.51
CA GLU A 402 -30.55 6.32 -21.72
C GLU A 402 -31.00 7.69 -21.19
N LYS A 403 -30.04 8.55 -20.80
CA LYS A 403 -30.32 9.84 -20.18
C LYS A 403 -30.57 10.97 -21.18
N PHE A 404 -29.80 11.02 -22.28
CA PHE A 404 -29.80 12.16 -23.20
C PHE A 404 -30.33 11.82 -24.62
N GLY A 405 -30.54 10.54 -24.93
CA GLY A 405 -30.90 10.05 -26.26
C GLY A 405 -32.37 10.25 -26.64
N SER A 406 -33.23 10.67 -25.71
CA SER A 406 -34.62 11.03 -26.03
C SER A 406 -34.72 12.32 -26.86
N ASN A 407 -33.67 13.15 -26.85
CA ASN A 407 -33.57 14.33 -27.71
C ASN A 407 -32.84 13.95 -29.02
N PRO A 408 -33.51 13.98 -30.19
CA PRO A 408 -32.89 13.67 -31.48
C PRO A 408 -31.65 14.53 -31.80
N ASP A 409 -31.63 15.79 -31.34
CA ASP A 409 -30.51 16.71 -31.57
C ASP A 409 -29.22 16.25 -30.87
N ASN A 410 -29.34 15.39 -29.85
CA ASN A 410 -28.20 14.85 -29.13
C ASN A 410 -27.53 13.66 -29.83
N GLN A 411 -28.16 13.04 -30.83
CA GLN A 411 -27.68 11.76 -31.37
C GLN A 411 -26.27 11.86 -31.95
N GLU A 412 -25.99 12.90 -32.75
CA GLU A 412 -24.65 13.12 -33.32
C GLU A 412 -23.58 13.34 -32.23
N HIS A 413 -23.97 14.01 -31.14
CA HIS A 413 -23.07 14.30 -30.02
C HIS A 413 -22.77 13.03 -29.20
N LEU A 414 -23.79 12.20 -28.97
CA LEU A 414 -23.65 10.88 -28.33
C LEU A 414 -22.75 9.97 -29.17
N ASP A 415 -22.97 9.91 -30.48
CA ASP A 415 -22.14 9.12 -31.39
C ASP A 415 -20.69 9.60 -31.41
N THR A 416 -20.46 10.91 -31.40
CA THR A 416 -19.11 11.49 -31.33
C THR A 416 -18.39 11.07 -30.05
N ILE A 417 -19.07 11.11 -28.90
CA ILE A 417 -18.51 10.71 -27.60
C ILE A 417 -18.24 9.21 -27.59
N ASN A 418 -19.22 8.39 -27.99
CA ASN A 418 -19.10 6.94 -28.01
C ASN A 418 -17.95 6.49 -28.93
N ASN A 419 -17.87 7.05 -30.13
CA ASN A 419 -16.78 6.78 -31.07
C ASN A 419 -15.42 7.13 -30.47
N HIS A 420 -15.30 8.22 -29.71
CA HIS A 420 -14.05 8.56 -29.02
C HIS A 420 -13.69 7.53 -27.95
N LEU A 421 -14.63 7.03 -27.15
CA LEU A 421 -14.37 6.00 -26.13
C LEU A 421 -13.98 4.65 -26.75
N GLN A 422 -14.62 4.29 -27.86
CA GLN A 422 -14.41 3.03 -28.57
C GLN A 422 -13.26 3.07 -29.58
N ALA A 423 -12.73 4.26 -29.90
CA ALA A 423 -11.82 4.46 -31.02
C ALA A 423 -10.65 3.48 -31.02
N LYS A 424 -10.66 2.60 -32.03
CA LYS A 424 -9.44 1.95 -32.54
C LYS A 424 -8.85 2.91 -33.57
N LEU A 425 -7.54 3.14 -33.53
CA LEU A 425 -6.88 3.93 -34.59
C LEU A 425 -7.22 3.31 -35.94
N SER A 426 -7.65 4.14 -36.91
CA SER A 426 -7.88 3.67 -38.27
C SER A 426 -6.61 3.06 -38.86
N PHE A 427 -6.73 2.14 -39.82
CA PHE A 427 -5.59 1.55 -40.51
C PHE A 427 -4.62 2.62 -41.03
N PHE A 428 -5.13 3.72 -41.57
CA PHE A 428 -4.32 4.84 -42.05
C PHE A 428 -3.57 5.58 -40.93
N GLN A 429 -4.20 5.81 -39.77
CA GLN A 429 -3.54 6.39 -38.59
C GLN A 429 -2.49 5.46 -38.00
N ILE A 430 -2.74 4.15 -38.02
CA ILE A 430 -1.76 3.12 -37.65
C ILE A 430 -0.58 3.19 -38.62
N LEU A 431 -0.84 3.19 -39.92
CA LEU A 431 0.18 3.27 -40.97
C LEU A 431 1.03 4.55 -40.86
N LEU A 432 0.40 5.73 -40.68
CA LEU A 432 1.11 6.99 -40.43
C LEU A 432 1.97 6.94 -39.16
N SER A 433 1.45 6.34 -38.09
CA SER A 433 2.21 6.18 -36.85
C SER A 433 3.40 5.23 -37.03
N VAL A 434 3.26 4.21 -37.86
CA VAL A 434 4.32 3.25 -38.23
C VAL A 434 5.38 3.92 -39.10
N ILE A 435 4.97 4.68 -40.13
CA ILE A 435 5.88 5.44 -41.01
C ILE A 435 6.65 6.52 -40.22
N ALA A 436 6.00 7.14 -39.23
CA ALA A 436 6.62 8.17 -38.38
C ALA A 436 7.44 7.61 -37.21
N ALA A 437 7.38 6.30 -36.94
CA ALA A 437 8.08 5.66 -35.81
C ALA A 437 9.62 5.73 -35.93
N PRO A 438 10.26 5.49 -37.10
CA PRO A 438 11.70 5.65 -37.28
C PRO A 438 12.23 7.05 -36.96
N PHE A 439 11.36 8.08 -37.04
CA PHE A 439 11.72 9.48 -36.81
C PHE A 439 11.42 9.97 -35.39
N PHE A 440 11.09 9.08 -34.44
CA PHE A 440 10.63 9.42 -33.09
C PHE A 440 9.38 10.33 -33.05
N MET A 441 8.62 10.43 -34.15
CA MET A 441 7.45 11.30 -34.26
C MET A 441 6.10 10.57 -34.11
N GLY A 442 6.10 9.24 -34.10
CA GLY A 442 4.87 8.43 -33.96
C GLY A 442 4.01 8.83 -32.75
N ASP A 443 4.63 9.15 -31.61
CA ASP A 443 3.92 9.65 -30.43
C ASP A 443 3.30 11.03 -30.63
N LYS A 444 3.97 11.94 -31.35
CA LYS A 444 3.42 13.29 -31.63
C LYS A 444 2.21 13.18 -32.54
N VAL A 445 2.31 12.36 -33.60
CA VAL A 445 1.22 12.12 -34.56
C VAL A 445 0.03 11.45 -33.86
N ARG A 446 0.26 10.44 -33.03
CA ARG A 446 -0.80 9.77 -32.28
C ARG A 446 -1.45 10.70 -31.24
N ASN A 447 -0.66 11.44 -30.47
CA ASN A 447 -1.18 12.42 -29.51
C ASN A 447 -1.97 13.54 -30.21
N TYR A 448 -1.58 13.91 -31.43
CA TYR A 448 -2.32 14.86 -32.24
C TYR A 448 -3.70 14.35 -32.64
N PHE A 449 -3.79 13.13 -33.21
CA PHE A 449 -5.08 12.54 -33.60
C PHE A 449 -6.00 12.27 -32.40
N HIS A 450 -5.48 11.69 -31.32
CA HIS A 450 -6.26 11.51 -30.10
C HIS A 450 -6.63 12.86 -29.47
N GLY A 451 -5.74 13.85 -29.53
CA GLY A 451 -6.01 15.22 -29.08
C GLY A 451 -7.22 15.81 -29.77
N LYS A 452 -7.22 15.82 -31.11
CA LYS A 452 -8.34 16.32 -31.92
C LYS A 452 -9.65 15.58 -31.66
N ASN A 453 -9.62 14.25 -31.57
CA ASN A 453 -10.83 13.47 -31.26
C ASN A 453 -11.34 13.77 -29.84
N THR A 454 -10.44 13.97 -28.88
CA THR A 454 -10.81 14.38 -27.52
C THR A 454 -11.47 15.77 -27.54
N GLU A 455 -10.89 16.74 -28.24
CA GLU A 455 -11.46 18.10 -28.35
C GLU A 455 -12.86 18.08 -28.96
N LYS A 456 -13.07 17.28 -30.02
CA LYS A 456 -14.39 17.07 -30.61
C LYS A 456 -15.38 16.46 -29.61
N ALA A 457 -14.99 15.42 -28.88
CA ALA A 457 -15.84 14.79 -27.87
C ALA A 457 -16.17 15.74 -26.71
N LEU A 458 -15.20 16.54 -26.26
CA LEU A 458 -15.41 17.56 -25.22
C LEU A 458 -16.40 18.63 -25.71
N ALA A 459 -16.24 19.13 -26.94
CA ALA A 459 -17.18 20.08 -27.54
C ALA A 459 -18.58 19.48 -27.76
N ALA A 460 -18.68 18.19 -28.08
CA ALA A 460 -19.96 17.48 -28.14
C ALA A 460 -20.61 17.39 -26.76
N SER A 461 -19.83 17.11 -25.70
CA SER A 461 -20.36 16.99 -24.33
C SER A 461 -21.05 18.26 -23.84
N THR A 462 -20.55 19.44 -24.21
CA THR A 462 -21.14 20.73 -23.81
C THR A 462 -22.49 21.02 -24.47
N LYS A 463 -22.83 20.28 -25.55
CA LYS A 463 -24.07 20.45 -26.30
C LYS A 463 -25.21 19.54 -25.84
N LEU A 464 -24.96 18.60 -24.92
CA LEU A 464 -25.96 17.63 -24.46
C LEU A 464 -27.02 18.22 -23.50
N GLY A 465 -26.89 19.49 -23.11
CA GLY A 465 -27.75 20.09 -22.07
C GLY A 465 -27.52 19.54 -20.67
N ALA A 466 -26.37 18.90 -20.43
CA ALA A 466 -25.98 18.33 -19.14
C ALA A 466 -25.78 19.43 -18.08
N ASN A 467 -26.19 19.17 -16.84
CA ASN A 467 -25.88 20.06 -15.73
C ASN A 467 -24.35 20.05 -15.42
N PRO A 468 -23.83 20.97 -14.58
CA PRO A 468 -22.39 21.08 -14.35
C PRO A 468 -21.71 19.78 -13.85
N ASP A 469 -22.37 19.01 -12.98
CA ASP A 469 -21.81 17.78 -12.43
C ASP A 469 -21.82 16.64 -13.46
N GLU A 470 -22.89 16.55 -14.25
CA GLU A 470 -23.00 15.61 -15.36
C GLU A 470 -21.97 15.90 -16.44
N LEU A 471 -21.83 17.17 -16.82
CA LEU A 471 -20.84 17.60 -17.81
C LEU A 471 -19.44 17.24 -17.34
N LYS A 472 -19.11 17.50 -16.07
CA LYS A 472 -17.83 17.10 -15.49
C LYS A 472 -17.62 15.59 -15.58
N ALA A 473 -18.62 14.78 -15.23
CA ALA A 473 -18.54 13.33 -15.30
C ALA A 473 -18.29 12.83 -16.73
N ILE A 474 -18.98 13.40 -17.72
CA ILE A 474 -18.79 13.08 -19.14
C ILE A 474 -17.38 13.43 -19.60
N GLN A 475 -16.89 14.62 -19.25
CA GLN A 475 -15.54 15.08 -19.59
C GLN A 475 -14.45 14.23 -18.94
N ASP A 476 -14.62 13.85 -17.68
CA ASP A 476 -13.70 12.94 -16.99
C ASP A 476 -13.63 11.57 -17.71
N MET A 477 -14.78 11.04 -18.16
CA MET A 477 -14.82 9.79 -18.93
C MET A 477 -14.16 9.92 -20.31
N ILE A 478 -14.37 11.03 -21.02
CA ILE A 478 -13.69 11.33 -22.30
C ILE A 478 -12.17 11.38 -22.11
N ILE A 479 -11.71 11.99 -21.01
CA ILE A 479 -10.29 12.03 -20.64
C ILE A 479 -9.77 10.63 -20.33
N ALA A 480 -10.52 9.80 -19.60
CA ALA A 480 -10.17 8.40 -19.35
C ALA A 480 -10.05 7.61 -20.66
N GLY A 481 -10.97 7.81 -21.61
CA GLY A 481 -10.91 7.28 -22.97
C GLY A 481 -9.59 7.62 -23.66
N LYS A 482 -9.24 8.91 -23.72
CA LYS A 482 -7.96 9.39 -24.29
C LYS A 482 -6.75 8.69 -23.66
N ARG A 483 -6.76 8.49 -22.35
CA ARG A 483 -5.64 7.84 -21.64
C ARG A 483 -5.55 6.35 -21.99
N SER A 484 -6.69 5.65 -22.01
CA SER A 484 -6.77 4.23 -22.33
C SER A 484 -6.26 3.88 -23.75
N HIS A 485 -6.47 4.76 -24.72
CA HIS A 485 -5.96 4.58 -26.09
C HIS A 485 -4.43 4.48 -26.13
N ASN A 486 -3.74 5.17 -25.22
CA ASN A 486 -2.27 5.08 -25.12
C ASN A 486 -1.81 3.72 -24.60
N LEU A 487 -2.69 2.94 -23.94
CA LEU A 487 -2.40 1.56 -23.53
C LEU A 487 -2.68 0.53 -24.63
N ARG A 488 -3.54 0.85 -25.61
CA ARG A 488 -4.01 -0.08 -26.66
C ARG A 488 -3.05 -0.26 -27.84
N GLY A 489 -1.99 0.53 -27.97
CA GLY A 489 -1.14 0.48 -29.17
C GLY A 489 -0.11 -0.68 -29.23
N SER A 490 0.17 -1.15 -30.45
CA SER A 490 0.89 -2.39 -30.83
C SER A 490 2.41 -2.44 -30.59
N PHE A 491 3.02 -3.56 -31.00
CA PHE A 491 4.42 -4.03 -30.89
C PHE A 491 5.55 -2.97 -30.96
N LEU A 492 5.34 -1.87 -31.70
CA LEU A 492 6.28 -0.74 -31.82
C LEU A 492 6.34 0.18 -30.57
N ASN A 493 5.42 0.01 -29.62
CA ASN A 493 5.31 0.82 -28.40
C ASN A 493 6.28 0.44 -27.27
N ALA A 494 7.10 -0.59 -27.45
CA ALA A 494 8.14 -0.97 -26.52
C ALA A 494 9.13 0.20 -26.26
N ALA A 495 9.51 0.92 -27.31
CA ALA A 495 10.43 2.05 -27.19
C ALA A 495 9.74 3.33 -26.67
N LEU A 496 8.45 3.51 -26.96
CA LEU A 496 7.70 4.78 -26.78
C LEU A 496 6.81 4.84 -25.52
N SER A 497 6.51 3.71 -24.87
CA SER A 497 5.75 3.63 -23.59
C SER A 497 6.50 4.20 -22.35
N SER A 498 7.36 5.19 -22.57
CA SER A 498 8.22 5.86 -21.58
C SER A 498 7.47 6.83 -20.66
N ARG A 499 6.21 7.15 -20.94
CA ARG A 499 5.38 8.05 -20.13
C ARG A 499 4.48 7.23 -19.22
N ASN A 500 4.09 7.79 -18.07
CA ASN A 500 3.30 7.19 -16.98
C ASN A 500 1.88 6.71 -17.37
N HIS A 501 1.63 6.29 -18.60
CA HIS A 501 0.33 5.96 -19.18
C HIS A 501 -0.46 4.93 -18.36
N SER A 502 0.18 3.89 -17.79
CA SER A 502 -0.53 2.92 -16.95
C SER A 502 -1.12 3.58 -15.70
N LEU A 503 -0.31 4.40 -14.99
CA LEU A 503 -0.77 5.13 -13.81
C LEU A 503 -1.78 6.21 -14.19
N ASP A 504 -1.47 7.03 -15.20
CA ASP A 504 -2.37 8.09 -15.67
C ASP A 504 -3.72 7.53 -16.16
N THR A 505 -3.75 6.34 -16.77
CA THR A 505 -5.00 5.68 -17.17
C THR A 505 -5.75 5.14 -15.97
N SER A 506 -5.06 4.45 -15.05
CA SER A 506 -5.67 3.98 -13.80
C SER A 506 -6.30 5.13 -13.02
N THR A 507 -5.59 6.25 -12.94
CA THR A 507 -6.05 7.47 -12.28
C THR A 507 -7.24 8.10 -12.99
N ALA A 508 -7.13 8.35 -14.29
CA ALA A 508 -8.22 8.96 -15.05
C ALA A 508 -9.50 8.13 -14.98
N LEU A 509 -9.39 6.80 -15.05
CA LEU A 509 -10.54 5.90 -14.90
C LEU A 509 -11.15 5.98 -13.50
N SER A 510 -10.34 6.05 -12.45
CA SER A 510 -10.85 6.12 -11.07
C SER A 510 -11.60 7.44 -10.82
N THR A 511 -11.03 8.56 -11.30
CA THR A 511 -11.69 9.88 -11.25
C THR A 511 -12.99 9.87 -12.06
N ALA A 512 -12.98 9.30 -13.27
CA ALA A 512 -14.18 9.21 -14.12
C ALA A 512 -15.30 8.39 -13.47
N LEU A 513 -14.97 7.23 -12.90
CA LEU A 513 -15.94 6.39 -12.19
C LEU A 513 -16.50 7.09 -10.96
N HIS A 514 -15.66 7.80 -10.18
CA HIS A 514 -16.13 8.60 -9.05
C HIS A 514 -17.16 9.65 -9.51
N SER A 515 -16.80 10.50 -10.49
CA SER A 515 -17.68 11.54 -11.01
C SER A 515 -18.97 10.96 -11.59
N CYS A 516 -18.88 9.90 -12.40
CA CYS A 516 -20.06 9.27 -13.03
C CYS A 516 -20.98 8.62 -11.99
N ASN A 517 -20.45 8.06 -10.91
CA ASN A 517 -21.25 7.48 -9.84
C ASN A 517 -22.10 8.52 -9.10
N GLN A 518 -21.63 9.76 -8.96
CA GLN A 518 -22.38 10.85 -8.32
C GLN A 518 -23.63 11.25 -9.11
N VAL A 519 -23.60 11.09 -10.44
CA VAL A 519 -24.68 11.54 -11.35
C VAL A 519 -25.42 10.39 -12.04
N GLY A 520 -25.14 9.15 -11.64
CA GLY A 520 -25.80 7.96 -12.19
C GLY A 520 -25.42 7.61 -13.63
N LEU A 521 -24.26 8.07 -14.12
CA LEU A 521 -23.77 7.79 -15.48
C LEU A 521 -22.91 6.52 -15.58
N THR A 522 -22.81 5.74 -14.51
CA THR A 522 -22.22 4.40 -14.56
C THR A 522 -22.77 3.52 -13.45
N ASP A 523 -22.81 2.22 -13.73
CA ASP A 523 -23.08 1.20 -12.73
C ASP A 523 -21.80 0.65 -12.12
N TYR A 524 -20.62 1.01 -12.63
CA TYR A 524 -19.35 0.44 -12.16
C TYR A 524 -18.75 1.19 -10.97
N ASP A 525 -18.15 0.42 -10.06
CA ASP A 525 -17.11 0.89 -9.15
C ASP A 525 -15.84 0.06 -9.38
N SER A 526 -14.69 0.62 -9.02
CA SER A 526 -13.40 0.01 -9.32
C SER A 526 -12.56 -0.21 -8.08
N ILE A 527 -11.89 -1.36 -8.06
CA ILE A 527 -10.76 -1.61 -7.16
C ILE A 527 -9.47 -1.69 -7.96
N LYS A 528 -8.36 -1.23 -7.37
CA LYS A 528 -7.04 -1.36 -7.97
C LYS A 528 -6.05 -2.06 -7.04
N PHE A 529 -5.18 -2.91 -7.60
CA PHE A 529 -4.16 -3.57 -6.80
C PHE A 529 -2.88 -3.87 -7.57
N CYS A 530 -1.81 -4.08 -6.82
CA CYS A 530 -0.62 -4.77 -7.25
C CYS A 530 -0.44 -5.98 -6.33
N ALA A 531 0.65 -6.74 -6.48
CA ALA A 531 0.93 -7.90 -5.63
C ALA A 531 0.76 -7.61 -4.12
N SER A 532 1.31 -6.48 -3.66
CA SER A 532 1.27 -6.09 -2.25
C SER A 532 0.15 -5.10 -1.92
N GLY A 533 -0.38 -4.36 -2.90
CA GLY A 533 -1.26 -3.21 -2.63
C GLY A 533 -0.53 -2.00 -2.05
N LYS A 534 0.78 -2.10 -1.82
CA LYS A 534 1.64 -1.07 -1.24
C LYS A 534 2.42 -0.33 -2.33
N ASP A 535 3.07 -1.09 -3.20
CA ASP A 535 4.09 -0.59 -4.12
C ASP A 535 3.50 0.23 -5.27
N ARG A 536 3.18 -0.44 -6.38
CA ARG A 536 2.60 0.20 -7.57
C ARG A 536 1.21 0.78 -7.28
N THR A 537 0.48 0.17 -6.36
CA THR A 537 -0.81 0.69 -5.90
C THR A 537 -0.64 2.00 -5.14
N GLY A 538 0.28 2.09 -4.17
CA GLY A 538 0.54 3.33 -3.45
C GLY A 538 0.98 4.46 -4.39
N LEU A 539 1.76 4.13 -5.43
CA LEU A 539 2.09 5.07 -6.50
C LEU A 539 0.89 5.51 -7.35
N ALA A 540 -0.03 4.59 -7.64
CA ALA A 540 -1.27 4.93 -8.34
C ALA A 540 -2.14 5.86 -7.49
N LEU A 541 -2.30 5.56 -6.19
CA LEU A 541 -3.06 6.39 -5.25
C LEU A 541 -2.44 7.78 -5.07
N HIS A 542 -1.11 7.86 -4.96
CA HIS A 542 -0.42 9.14 -4.93
C HIS A 542 -0.64 9.94 -6.23
N ASN A 543 -0.60 9.26 -7.39
CA ASN A 543 -0.92 9.91 -8.66
C ASN A 543 -2.39 10.38 -8.71
N ASP A 544 -3.32 9.62 -8.12
CA ASP A 544 -4.72 10.02 -8.00
C ASP A 544 -4.85 11.32 -7.19
N ALA A 545 -4.18 11.40 -6.05
CA ALA A 545 -4.15 12.60 -5.21
C ALA A 545 -3.54 13.79 -5.95
N ALA A 546 -2.31 13.66 -6.45
CA ALA A 546 -1.59 14.74 -7.11
C ALA A 546 -2.35 15.28 -8.33
N ARG A 547 -2.97 14.40 -9.14
CA ARG A 547 -3.74 14.81 -10.32
C ARG A 547 -5.07 15.48 -9.96
N SER A 548 -5.77 14.98 -8.95
CA SER A 548 -7.05 15.56 -8.53
C SER A 548 -6.83 16.94 -7.91
N ILE A 549 -5.75 17.12 -7.15
CA ILE A 549 -5.30 18.42 -6.64
C ILE A 549 -4.90 19.35 -7.79
N GLN A 550 -4.15 18.86 -8.77
CA GLN A 550 -3.77 19.64 -9.95
C GLN A 550 -5.00 20.18 -10.69
N GLN A 551 -6.01 19.33 -10.90
CA GLN A 551 -7.27 19.73 -11.55
C GLN A 551 -8.03 20.76 -10.71
N ASN A 552 -8.10 20.58 -9.39
CA ASN A 552 -8.74 21.54 -8.49
C ASN A 552 -8.05 22.92 -8.57
N LEU A 553 -6.72 22.96 -8.49
CA LEU A 553 -5.96 24.21 -8.57
C LEU A 553 -6.14 24.91 -9.93
N LYS A 554 -6.16 24.14 -11.04
CA LYS A 554 -6.45 24.69 -12.37
C LYS A 554 -7.85 25.29 -12.46
N SER A 555 -8.86 24.66 -11.87
CA SER A 555 -10.22 25.21 -11.82
C SER A 555 -10.31 26.51 -11.00
N LYS A 556 -9.35 26.74 -10.09
CA LYS A 556 -9.18 27.97 -9.30
C LYS A 556 -8.26 29.00 -9.98
N GLY A 557 -7.96 28.85 -11.27
CA GLY A 557 -7.15 29.81 -12.05
C GLY A 557 -5.63 29.57 -12.02
N LYS A 558 -5.13 28.55 -11.33
CA LYS A 558 -3.69 28.19 -11.36
C LYS A 558 -3.37 27.33 -12.58
N SER A 559 -3.30 27.93 -13.77
CA SER A 559 -3.12 27.22 -15.05
C SER A 559 -1.74 26.56 -15.24
N ASN A 560 -0.68 27.13 -14.64
CA ASN A 560 0.72 26.73 -14.86
C ASN A 560 1.28 25.73 -13.85
N ILE A 561 0.46 25.14 -12.96
CA ILE A 561 0.99 24.21 -11.96
C ILE A 561 1.32 22.84 -12.55
N HIS A 562 2.55 22.39 -12.31
CA HIS A 562 3.02 21.07 -12.72
C HIS A 562 2.79 20.02 -11.62
N VAL A 563 2.59 18.76 -12.03
CA VAL A 563 2.25 17.69 -11.09
C VAL A 563 3.41 17.35 -10.15
N ASP A 564 4.66 17.53 -10.59
CA ASP A 564 5.85 17.28 -9.78
C ASP A 564 6.05 18.28 -8.63
N GLU A 565 5.54 19.51 -8.77
CA GLU A 565 5.50 20.51 -7.70
C GLU A 565 4.48 20.10 -6.61
N ILE A 566 3.37 19.48 -7.03
CA ILE A 566 2.37 18.91 -6.12
C ILE A 566 2.92 17.64 -5.45
N ASP A 567 3.53 16.74 -6.23
CA ASP A 567 4.15 15.51 -5.71
C ASP A 567 5.12 15.87 -4.58
N THR A 568 5.99 16.87 -4.77
CA THR A 568 6.97 17.32 -3.75
C THR A 568 6.31 17.81 -2.46
N GLN A 569 5.16 18.48 -2.54
CA GLN A 569 4.44 18.99 -1.36
C GLN A 569 3.71 17.86 -0.62
N LEU A 570 3.04 16.96 -1.34
CA LEU A 570 2.36 15.79 -0.76
C LEU A 570 3.33 14.82 -0.07
N LEU A 571 4.50 14.62 -0.66
CA LEU A 571 5.50 13.69 -0.14
C LEU A 571 6.08 14.11 1.22
N LYS A 572 6.04 15.40 1.56
CA LYS A 572 6.40 15.87 2.90
C LYS A 572 5.48 15.29 3.96
N GLY A 573 4.19 15.13 3.67
CA GLY A 573 3.24 14.48 4.57
C GLY A 573 3.37 12.96 4.61
N GLY A 574 4.08 12.34 3.66
CA GLY A 574 4.42 10.92 3.69
C GLY A 574 3.22 9.96 3.71
N HIS A 575 2.01 10.39 3.33
CA HIS A 575 0.76 9.62 3.55
C HIS A 575 0.82 8.18 3.00
N GLN A 576 1.14 8.02 1.71
CA GLN A 576 1.25 6.70 1.08
C GLN A 576 2.47 5.90 1.55
N ALA A 577 3.49 6.56 2.12
CA ALA A 577 4.64 5.90 2.73
C ALA A 577 4.31 5.36 4.13
N HIS A 578 3.54 6.13 4.91
CA HIS A 578 3.15 5.82 6.28
C HIS A 578 2.24 4.58 6.35
N LYS A 579 1.18 4.56 5.53
CA LYS A 579 0.15 3.50 5.49
C LYS A 579 0.68 2.05 5.62
N PRO A 580 1.59 1.57 4.75
CA PRO A 580 2.03 0.17 4.79
C PRO A 580 3.01 -0.18 5.92
N GLY A 581 3.64 0.82 6.55
CA GLY A 581 4.64 0.63 7.60
C GLY A 581 4.10 0.85 9.01
N SER A 582 3.00 1.59 9.12
CA SER A 582 2.36 1.88 10.39
C SER A 582 1.65 0.66 10.97
N ALA A 583 1.99 0.30 12.21
CA ALA A 583 1.24 -0.62 13.05
C ALA A 583 -0.18 -0.08 13.33
N LEU A 584 -0.32 1.25 13.37
CA LEU A 584 -1.60 1.94 13.56
C LEU A 584 -2.54 1.85 12.36
N PHE A 585 -2.09 1.43 11.18
CA PHE A 585 -2.97 1.09 10.07
C PHE A 585 -3.02 -0.43 9.80
N GLY A 586 -1.88 -1.13 9.91
CA GLY A 586 -1.79 -2.58 9.82
C GLY A 586 -1.82 -3.19 8.41
N GLY A 587 -1.73 -2.37 7.37
CA GLY A 587 -1.80 -2.80 5.96
C GLY A 587 -0.56 -3.55 5.44
N GLY A 588 0.54 -3.56 6.18
CA GLY A 588 1.80 -4.18 5.75
C GLY A 588 2.66 -4.70 6.89
N THR A 589 3.98 -4.78 6.68
CA THR A 589 4.89 -5.14 7.79
C THR A 589 5.15 -3.87 8.57
N ILE A 590 5.02 -3.93 9.90
CA ILE A 590 5.38 -2.83 10.81
C ILE A 590 6.80 -2.34 10.48
N SER A 591 7.02 -1.03 10.54
CA SER A 591 8.25 -0.31 10.19
C SER A 591 8.65 -0.35 8.71
N ALA A 592 7.81 -0.90 7.83
CA ALA A 592 8.07 -0.97 6.39
C ALA A 592 7.46 0.22 5.64
N PHE A 593 7.86 1.44 5.98
CA PHE A 593 7.31 2.66 5.37
C PHE A 593 7.78 2.84 3.92
N GLY A 594 7.00 3.42 3.00
CA GLY A 594 7.45 3.76 1.62
C GLY A 594 7.16 2.71 0.55
N THR A 595 7.85 2.77 -0.61
CA THR A 595 7.63 1.89 -1.78
C THR A 595 8.95 1.39 -2.39
N LYS A 596 8.92 0.32 -3.20
CA LYS A 596 10.14 -0.19 -3.86
C LYS A 596 10.70 0.74 -4.94
N ALA A 597 12.03 0.87 -4.99
CA ALA A 597 12.78 1.68 -5.96
C ALA A 597 12.59 1.23 -7.42
N GLU A 598 12.37 -0.06 -7.66
CA GLU A 598 12.17 -0.61 -9.00
C GLU A 598 10.92 -0.06 -9.70
N ASN A 599 9.95 0.45 -8.94
CA ASN A 599 8.71 1.00 -9.51
C ASN A 599 8.92 2.32 -10.28
N TYR A 600 10.07 2.99 -10.10
CA TYR A 600 10.36 4.29 -10.72
C TYR A 600 11.14 4.19 -12.03
N ALA A 601 11.67 3.00 -12.35
CA ALA A 601 12.48 2.77 -13.55
C ALA A 601 11.74 3.04 -14.87
N GLY A 602 10.42 3.28 -14.83
CA GLY A 602 9.60 3.68 -15.96
C GLY A 602 9.00 5.09 -15.88
N MET A 603 9.43 5.96 -14.97
CA MET A 603 8.91 7.32 -14.82
C MET A 603 9.84 8.37 -15.47
N PRO A 604 9.30 9.54 -15.94
CA PRO A 604 10.14 10.65 -16.38
C PRO A 604 11.09 11.13 -15.27
N LYS A 605 12.36 11.39 -15.59
CA LYS A 605 13.43 11.71 -14.62
C LYS A 605 13.04 12.81 -13.61
N LYS A 606 12.43 13.92 -14.06
CA LYS A 606 11.99 15.02 -13.17
C LYS A 606 11.01 14.52 -12.10
N ARG A 607 10.01 13.74 -12.51
CA ARG A 607 9.01 13.17 -11.62
C ARG A 607 9.56 12.03 -10.75
N ALA A 608 10.44 11.19 -11.31
CA ALA A 608 11.14 10.16 -10.55
C ALA A 608 11.99 10.76 -9.42
N ASN A 609 12.67 11.88 -9.69
CA ASN A 609 13.43 12.61 -8.68
C ASN A 609 12.52 13.18 -7.59
N ALA A 610 11.38 13.79 -7.98
CA ALA A 610 10.39 14.29 -7.02
C ALA A 610 9.87 13.19 -6.11
N LEU A 611 9.62 11.99 -6.66
CA LEU A 611 9.13 10.83 -5.92
C LEU A 611 10.22 10.00 -5.22
N ASN A 612 11.51 10.36 -5.30
CA ASN A 612 12.56 9.59 -4.65
C ASN A 612 12.39 9.45 -3.11
N PRO A 613 11.87 10.44 -2.36
CA PRO A 613 11.69 10.33 -0.91
C PRO A 613 10.77 9.18 -0.47
N ILE A 614 9.72 8.83 -1.23
CA ILE A 614 8.84 7.70 -0.88
C ILE A 614 9.52 6.32 -1.07
N VAL A 615 10.71 6.28 -1.67
CA VAL A 615 11.44 5.04 -1.99
C VAL A 615 12.34 4.57 -0.85
N GLN A 616 13.04 5.51 -0.23
CA GLN A 616 14.15 5.19 0.66
C GLN A 616 13.72 4.61 2.01
N ILE A 617 12.44 4.70 2.35
CA ILE A 617 11.96 4.25 3.66
C ILE A 617 11.69 2.72 3.71
N SER A 618 11.62 1.99 2.56
CA SER A 618 10.79 0.75 2.51
C SER A 618 11.42 -0.61 2.26
N SER A 619 12.58 -0.70 1.61
CA SER A 619 12.86 -1.92 0.83
C SER A 619 14.01 -2.78 1.33
N LYS A 620 14.89 -2.27 2.20
CA LYS A 620 16.09 -3.01 2.65
C LYS A 620 16.02 -3.51 4.10
N ASN A 621 15.12 -2.97 4.92
CA ASN A 621 15.03 -3.26 6.36
C ASN A 621 14.29 -4.58 6.68
N ASN A 622 13.59 -5.17 5.70
CA ASN A 622 12.75 -6.35 5.92
C ASN A 622 13.30 -7.64 5.34
N SER A 623 14.38 -7.58 4.56
CA SER A 623 15.00 -8.74 3.94
C SER A 623 16.29 -9.10 4.68
N VAL A 624 16.17 -9.96 5.68
CA VAL A 624 17.32 -10.60 6.30
C VAL A 624 17.92 -11.58 5.28
N LYS A 625 19.14 -11.32 4.80
CA LYS A 625 19.89 -12.28 3.96
C LYS A 625 20.94 -12.97 4.84
N TYR A 626 20.63 -14.15 5.35
CA TYR A 626 21.54 -14.92 6.20
C TYR A 626 22.47 -15.84 5.40
N LYS A 627 23.77 -15.86 5.76
CA LYS A 627 24.71 -16.95 5.47
C LYS A 627 25.05 -17.64 6.79
N ALA A 628 24.94 -18.97 6.82
CA ALA A 628 24.84 -19.82 8.01
C ALA A 628 26.18 -20.12 8.72
N ASP A 629 27.12 -19.17 8.79
CA ASP A 629 28.44 -19.42 9.39
C ASP A 629 28.58 -18.70 10.76
N SER A 630 28.32 -19.43 11.85
CA SER A 630 28.25 -18.92 13.23
C SER A 630 29.57 -18.34 13.75
N LYS A 631 30.72 -18.85 13.29
CA LYS A 631 32.04 -18.31 13.67
C LYS A 631 32.30 -16.94 13.04
N ALA A 632 31.74 -16.71 11.85
CA ALA A 632 31.78 -15.40 11.19
C ALA A 632 30.81 -14.39 11.84
N HIS A 633 29.78 -14.85 12.55
CA HIS A 633 28.79 -13.98 13.22
C HIS A 633 29.40 -13.25 14.42
N GLY A 634 30.08 -13.96 15.33
CA GLY A 634 30.71 -13.34 16.50
C GLY A 634 31.77 -12.28 16.13
N GLN A 635 32.60 -12.57 15.12
CA GLN A 635 33.60 -11.60 14.61
C GLN A 635 32.93 -10.37 13.96
N ARG A 636 31.83 -10.59 13.23
CA ARG A 636 31.06 -9.50 12.61
C ARG A 636 30.40 -8.62 13.67
N ILE A 637 29.79 -9.21 14.69
CA ILE A 637 29.16 -8.50 15.81
C ILE A 637 30.20 -7.65 16.56
N GLN A 638 31.34 -8.22 16.94
CA GLN A 638 32.39 -7.49 17.63
C GLN A 638 32.94 -6.32 16.79
N LYS A 639 33.13 -6.54 15.48
CA LYS A 639 33.59 -5.49 14.56
C LYS A 639 32.60 -4.32 14.47
N ILE A 640 31.31 -4.61 14.43
CA ILE A 640 30.25 -3.60 14.36
C ILE A 640 30.12 -2.87 15.70
N SER A 641 30.19 -3.60 16.82
CA SER A 641 30.20 -3.01 18.16
C SER A 641 31.35 -2.01 18.34
N ASN A 642 32.58 -2.42 18.01
CA ASN A 642 33.77 -1.56 18.06
C ASN A 642 33.66 -0.34 17.12
N LYS A 643 33.08 -0.52 15.93
CA LYS A 643 32.94 0.54 14.91
C LYS A 643 31.96 1.62 15.34
N TYR A 644 30.89 1.25 16.02
CA TYR A 644 29.77 2.17 16.30
C TYR A 644 29.65 2.59 17.77
N GLY A 645 30.42 2.00 18.68
CA GLY A 645 30.29 2.27 20.12
C GLY A 645 28.93 1.81 20.66
N VAL A 646 28.31 0.85 19.97
CA VAL A 646 27.06 0.21 20.36
C VAL A 646 27.46 -1.09 21.02
N ASP A 647 26.98 -1.35 22.24
CA ASP A 647 27.26 -2.63 22.89
C ASP A 647 26.36 -3.69 22.24
N ILE A 648 26.95 -4.39 21.26
CA ILE A 648 26.30 -5.47 20.51
C ILE A 648 26.74 -6.82 21.07
N ALA A 649 27.70 -6.87 22.00
CA ALA A 649 28.07 -8.10 22.66
C ALA A 649 27.00 -8.46 23.71
N SER A 650 26.20 -9.49 23.46
CA SER A 650 25.65 -10.24 24.58
C SER A 650 26.83 -10.95 25.25
N THR A 651 26.88 -10.96 26.57
CA THR A 651 27.70 -11.89 27.35
C THR A 651 27.33 -13.32 26.96
N SER A 652 27.89 -13.85 25.88
CA SER A 652 27.80 -15.28 25.57
C SER A 652 28.72 -15.98 26.55
N THR A 653 28.15 -16.47 27.66
CA THR A 653 28.72 -17.63 28.32
C THR A 653 28.86 -18.73 27.27
N SER A 654 30.04 -19.35 27.26
CA SER A 654 30.48 -20.39 26.33
C SER A 654 29.39 -21.38 25.95
N VAL A 655 29.19 -21.55 24.63
CA VAL A 655 28.53 -22.73 24.04
C VAL A 655 29.20 -23.99 24.63
N PRO A 656 28.49 -24.88 25.34
CA PRO A 656 29.04 -26.17 25.69
C PRO A 656 29.24 -26.97 24.40
N ASN A 657 30.47 -27.39 24.14
CA ASN A 657 30.78 -28.32 23.05
C ASN A 657 29.86 -29.55 23.17
N ALA A 658 28.98 -29.73 22.18
CA ALA A 658 28.26 -30.98 21.96
C ALA A 658 29.25 -32.06 21.49
N ALA A 659 30.02 -32.60 22.43
CA ALA A 659 30.88 -33.76 22.25
C ALA A 659 30.75 -34.67 23.47
N ASN A 660 29.62 -35.35 23.58
CA ASN A 660 29.52 -36.61 24.32
C ASN A 660 28.52 -37.53 23.60
N LYS A 661 29.02 -38.24 22.58
CA LYS A 661 28.41 -39.48 22.12
C LYS A 661 28.76 -40.56 23.16
N PRO A 662 27.80 -41.29 23.73
CA PRO A 662 28.11 -42.50 24.48
C PRO A 662 28.56 -43.59 23.49
N GLN A 663 29.83 -44.00 23.58
CA GLN A 663 30.33 -45.16 22.85
C GLN A 663 29.83 -46.45 23.52
N GLY A 664 28.83 -47.04 22.86
CA GLY A 664 28.74 -48.45 22.48
C GLY A 664 29.26 -49.54 23.43
N MET A 665 28.32 -50.28 24.01
CA MET A 665 28.49 -51.67 24.43
C MET A 665 28.85 -52.59 23.23
N SER A 666 29.96 -53.31 23.39
CA SER A 666 30.17 -54.74 23.13
C SER A 666 29.49 -55.41 21.92
N LYS A 667 30.33 -55.94 21.01
CA LYS A 667 30.13 -57.27 20.41
C LYS A 667 31.45 -58.06 20.39
N LYS A 668 31.43 -59.17 21.16
CA LYS A 668 32.09 -60.48 20.98
C LYS A 668 33.24 -60.58 19.97
N HIS A 669 34.42 -60.97 20.47
CA HIS A 669 34.88 -62.36 20.39
C HIS A 669 35.53 -62.79 21.70
#